data_AF-A0A7Z9FVB7-F1
#
_entry.id   AF-A0A7Z9FVB7-F1
#
_cell.length_a   1.000
_cell.length_b   1.000
_cell.length_c   1.000
_cell.angle_alpha   90.00
_cell.angle_beta   90.00
_cell.angle_gamma   90.00
#
_symmetry.space_group_name_H-M   'P 1'
#
loop_
_entity.id
_entity.type
_entity.pdbx_description
1 polymer ?
#
loop_
_entity_poly.entity_id
_entity_poly.type
_entity_poly.pdbx_seq_one_letter_code
_entity_poly.pdbx_strand_id
1 'polypeptide(L)'
;MNHDKISNYVLFIDESMWSRERLPKNFQIAGFYTPCSSQNRNDLLNHFNPIATELLKTAGESSNIPAHLWRHATDVRQYREHRENYPAFVSSILQKMPNSWKPIRIVNRLGLDFGHPETNYTMACSQLYLEAIDQIRGELGDGKPIKLHLIYSRVCHEDDTGEIQTIPSNEYSNRLLIEIRVAASRRGDRVLTSTLGELYEASARREDVLVICDWLNNASTKSFGNLRNAPALKEELKSRLSDHDLDPAGWSDGIHDLIRTERYGEALIRLHNGMHEELFTEILQELVDLNARDRDYQLSVIVNFCAQLVETNRDSTAPEVFDYFLQKLLPGLRNCSQEQKQQTLDHFEYALHLYALSSANHRGSPEQAEIHAIEIERLAPSLAGRWEHTGLLIDGQLRLAVHWTDLLRFEDAAQRMEQFCRFIEETSSLFHDSVPTVFPDQVYSSLLGKALGTRLQTEMFRGLEDPQYMELARELSDRALEQFDDPADVARQKQYRCQLETYAGNMSSARSWLARSLGITDDSHSEIANFIDSLTDHWAQGFALIHWCRIGSYSLIHDNAESEAFWMAFKDTKNFRNNRWFREDSLDYPAHGIRRFLAPLLAHYGESEAIRLVRSLQHLEMADHSDRNESPLHDLSWSAAQIETAIAFSNSGEVSHAKKLLSNEEQARRGALQRLNRYIQRHESSPALNALVTLATELTSRIEEIIPLLGADHNKIRKLAAISRRVPW
;
A
#
# COMPACT_ATOMS: atom_id res chain seq x y z
N MET A 1 25.88 8.34 -11.24
CA MET A 1 25.19 7.20 -11.88
C MET A 1 24.06 7.77 -12.71
N ASN A 2 23.99 7.50 -14.01
CA ASN A 2 22.84 7.90 -14.82
C ASN A 2 21.63 7.08 -14.34
N HIS A 3 20.62 7.75 -13.78
CA HIS A 3 19.38 7.10 -13.38
C HIS A 3 18.66 6.59 -14.63
N ASP A 4 18.52 5.26 -14.75
CA ASP A 4 17.78 4.65 -15.85
C ASP A 4 16.31 5.06 -15.77
N LYS A 5 15.84 5.77 -16.80
CA LYS A 5 14.48 6.28 -16.91
C LYS A 5 13.48 5.11 -16.93
N ILE A 6 12.49 5.13 -16.04
CA ILE A 6 11.42 4.11 -16.00
C ILE A 6 10.72 4.04 -17.35
N SER A 7 10.60 2.84 -17.91
CA SER A 7 9.92 2.60 -19.17
C SER A 7 8.44 2.32 -18.90
N ASN A 8 7.55 3.17 -19.42
CA ASN A 8 6.11 3.05 -19.21
C ASN A 8 5.46 2.36 -20.42
N TYR A 9 4.54 1.45 -20.15
CA TYR A 9 3.75 0.72 -21.14
C TYR A 9 2.29 0.70 -20.71
N VAL A 10 1.40 0.45 -21.66
CA VAL A 10 -0.02 0.22 -21.39
C VAL A 10 -0.50 -1.03 -22.13
N LEU A 11 -1.27 -1.87 -21.45
CA LEU A 11 -1.98 -3.04 -21.96
C LEU A 11 -3.46 -2.68 -22.11
N PHE A 12 -4.02 -2.88 -23.31
CA PHE A 12 -5.44 -2.70 -23.60
C PHE A 12 -6.13 -4.04 -23.74
N ILE A 13 -7.27 -4.22 -23.06
CA ILE A 13 -8.07 -5.46 -23.10
C ILE A 13 -9.55 -5.11 -23.24
N ASP A 14 -10.25 -5.78 -24.17
CA ASP A 14 -11.71 -5.70 -24.28
C ASP A 14 -12.36 -7.08 -24.37
N GLU A 15 -13.37 -7.29 -23.54
CA GLU A 15 -14.32 -8.41 -23.60
C GLU A 15 -15.74 -7.91 -23.30
N SER A 16 -16.13 -6.78 -23.90
CA SER A 16 -17.42 -6.14 -23.70
C SER A 16 -18.61 -6.93 -24.29
N MET A 17 -18.71 -8.24 -24.09
CA MET A 17 -19.97 -9.02 -24.01
C MET A 17 -19.68 -10.47 -23.63
N TRP A 18 -20.00 -10.87 -22.40
CA TRP A 18 -20.08 -12.26 -22.01
C TRP A 18 -21.44 -12.83 -22.40
N SER A 19 -21.45 -13.99 -23.06
CA SER A 19 -22.68 -14.73 -23.33
C SER A 19 -23.32 -15.26 -22.04
N ARG A 20 -24.64 -15.44 -22.05
CA ARG A 20 -25.53 -16.08 -21.05
C ARG A 20 -25.12 -17.48 -20.53
N GLU A 21 -23.95 -17.96 -20.88
CA GLU A 21 -23.44 -19.28 -20.50
C GLU A 21 -22.18 -19.05 -19.64
N ARG A 22 -22.07 -19.75 -18.50
CA ARG A 22 -20.81 -19.92 -17.74
C ARG A 22 -19.65 -20.04 -18.74
N LEU A 23 -18.50 -19.40 -18.48
CA LEU A 23 -17.38 -19.39 -19.44
C LEU A 23 -17.25 -20.75 -20.08
N PRO A 24 -17.35 -20.85 -21.42
CA PRO A 24 -17.07 -22.11 -22.05
C PRO A 24 -15.68 -22.53 -21.57
N LYS A 25 -15.51 -23.82 -21.26
CA LYS A 25 -14.23 -24.40 -20.84
C LYS A 25 -13.04 -23.91 -21.70
N ASN A 26 -13.29 -23.47 -22.93
CA ASN A 26 -12.30 -22.94 -23.86
C ASN A 26 -12.39 -21.40 -24.09
N PHE A 27 -12.48 -20.61 -23.03
CA PHE A 27 -12.45 -19.14 -23.16
C PHE A 27 -11.05 -18.62 -23.49
N GLN A 28 -10.95 -17.38 -23.97
CA GLN A 28 -9.70 -16.71 -24.29
C GLN A 28 -9.84 -15.23 -24.02
N ILE A 29 -8.73 -14.52 -23.84
CA ILE A 29 -8.70 -13.05 -23.77
C ILE A 29 -7.57 -12.57 -24.68
N ALA A 30 -7.83 -11.59 -25.54
CA ALA A 30 -6.82 -10.98 -26.38
C ALA A 30 -6.82 -9.45 -26.23
N GLY A 31 -5.63 -8.87 -26.41
CA GLY A 31 -5.41 -7.44 -26.34
C GLY A 31 -4.10 -7.07 -27.04
N PHE A 32 -3.58 -5.90 -26.72
CA PHE A 32 -2.23 -5.52 -27.13
C PHE A 32 -1.59 -4.58 -26.11
N TYR A 33 -0.25 -4.62 -26.03
CA TYR A 33 0.52 -3.66 -25.25
C TYR A 33 1.34 -2.74 -26.14
N THR A 34 1.67 -1.55 -25.64
CA THR A 34 2.48 -0.55 -26.36
C THR A 34 3.21 0.36 -25.37
N PRO A 35 4.42 0.88 -25.71
CA PRO A 35 5.08 1.92 -24.93
C PRO A 35 4.22 3.18 -24.82
N CYS A 36 4.31 3.89 -23.69
CA CYS A 36 3.63 5.16 -23.46
C CYS A 36 4.52 6.18 -22.72
N SER A 37 4.14 7.46 -22.79
CA SER A 37 4.87 8.57 -22.16
C SER A 37 4.14 9.21 -20.97
N SER A 38 2.85 8.90 -20.79
CA SER A 38 2.04 9.39 -19.67
C SER A 38 1.52 8.23 -18.84
N GLN A 39 1.33 8.47 -17.55
CA GLN A 39 0.64 7.56 -16.64
C GLN A 39 -0.84 7.94 -16.52
N ASN A 40 -1.25 9.12 -16.97
CA ASN A 40 -2.62 9.61 -16.83
C ASN A 40 -3.55 8.96 -17.87
N ARG A 41 -4.69 8.40 -17.39
CA ARG A 41 -5.73 7.80 -18.23
C ARG A 41 -6.14 8.65 -19.43
N ASN A 42 -6.40 9.93 -19.22
CA ASN A 42 -6.92 10.80 -20.29
C ASN A 42 -5.84 11.07 -21.33
N ASP A 43 -4.58 11.25 -20.92
CA ASP A 43 -3.47 11.42 -21.86
C ASP A 43 -3.24 10.16 -22.69
N LEU A 44 -3.30 8.99 -22.04
CA LEU A 44 -3.20 7.69 -22.71
C LEU A 44 -4.29 7.56 -23.79
N LEU A 45 -5.56 7.77 -23.40
CA LEU A 45 -6.69 7.67 -24.33
C LEU A 45 -6.63 8.73 -25.43
N ASN A 46 -6.28 9.98 -25.11
CA ASN A 46 -6.13 11.06 -26.09
C ASN A 46 -5.01 10.78 -27.10
N HIS A 47 -3.98 10.02 -26.70
CA HIS A 47 -2.90 9.63 -27.59
C HIS A 47 -3.29 8.45 -28.49
N PHE A 48 -3.86 7.38 -27.93
CA PHE A 48 -4.09 6.14 -28.68
C PHE A 48 -5.43 6.09 -29.42
N ASN A 49 -6.49 6.75 -28.94
CA ASN A 49 -7.79 6.71 -29.61
C ASN A 49 -7.77 7.29 -31.02
N PRO A 50 -7.16 8.46 -31.32
CA PRO A 50 -7.13 8.99 -32.68
C PRO A 50 -6.47 8.01 -33.68
N ILE A 51 -5.46 7.28 -33.23
CA ILE A 51 -4.80 6.23 -34.04
C ILE A 51 -5.79 5.08 -34.29
N ALA A 52 -6.46 4.60 -33.24
CA ALA A 52 -7.47 3.55 -33.36
C ALA A 52 -8.65 3.95 -34.26
N THR A 53 -9.14 5.19 -34.13
CA THR A 53 -10.22 5.74 -34.96
C THR A 53 -9.85 5.70 -36.44
N GLU A 54 -8.62 6.12 -36.79
CA GLU A 54 -8.16 6.12 -38.18
C GLU A 54 -7.95 4.69 -38.73
N LEU A 55 -7.49 3.76 -37.87
CA LEU A 55 -7.38 2.34 -38.21
C LEU A 55 -8.75 1.73 -38.53
N LEU A 56 -9.73 1.93 -37.64
CA LEU A 56 -11.11 1.47 -37.84
C LEU A 56 -11.67 2.11 -39.12
N LYS A 57 -11.52 3.43 -39.27
CA LYS A 57 -11.95 4.18 -40.46
C LYS A 57 -11.46 3.57 -41.75
N THR A 58 -10.15 3.38 -41.87
CA THR A 58 -9.62 2.76 -43.09
C THR A 58 -10.11 1.32 -43.25
N ALA A 59 -10.18 0.55 -42.17
CA ALA A 59 -10.66 -0.83 -42.25
C ALA A 59 -12.10 -0.90 -42.77
N GLY A 60 -12.99 -0.05 -42.27
CA GLY A 60 -14.39 -0.01 -42.72
C GLY A 60 -14.54 0.42 -44.17
N GLU A 61 -13.77 1.42 -44.60
CA GLU A 61 -13.76 1.88 -46.00
C GLU A 61 -13.21 0.82 -46.95
N SER A 62 -12.11 0.17 -46.59
CA SER A 62 -11.45 -0.86 -47.43
C SER A 62 -12.22 -2.17 -47.52
N SER A 63 -12.99 -2.52 -46.49
CA SER A 63 -13.79 -3.75 -46.44
C SER A 63 -15.26 -3.51 -46.76
N ASN A 64 -15.70 -2.29 -47.06
CA ASN A 64 -17.12 -1.95 -47.26
C ASN A 64 -18.01 -2.39 -46.07
N ILE A 65 -17.58 -2.07 -44.84
CA ILE A 65 -18.36 -2.27 -43.61
C ILE A 65 -18.82 -0.90 -43.08
N PRO A 66 -20.13 -0.68 -42.91
CA PRO A 66 -20.66 0.56 -42.35
C PRO A 66 -20.12 0.88 -40.96
N ALA A 67 -19.86 2.17 -40.71
CA ALA A 67 -19.32 2.68 -39.44
C ALA A 67 -20.18 2.43 -38.18
N HIS A 68 -21.44 1.99 -38.33
CA HIS A 68 -22.23 1.58 -37.16
C HIS A 68 -21.98 0.11 -36.77
N LEU A 69 -21.49 -0.72 -37.69
CA LEU A 69 -21.27 -2.15 -37.48
C LEU A 69 -19.87 -2.49 -36.99
N TRP A 70 -18.88 -1.65 -37.25
CA TRP A 70 -17.50 -1.93 -36.82
C TRP A 70 -17.26 -1.78 -35.31
N ARG A 71 -18.28 -1.37 -34.53
CA ARG A 71 -18.18 -1.08 -33.10
C ARG A 71 -18.04 -2.35 -32.29
N HIS A 72 -18.62 -3.44 -32.78
CA HIS A 72 -18.45 -4.78 -32.23
C HIS A 72 -18.22 -5.78 -33.37
N ALA A 73 -17.15 -6.55 -33.30
CA ALA A 73 -16.80 -7.56 -34.30
C ALA A 73 -17.92 -8.62 -34.46
N THR A 74 -18.67 -8.86 -33.39
CA THR A 74 -19.83 -9.76 -33.39
C THR A 74 -20.98 -9.23 -34.26
N ASP A 75 -21.21 -7.92 -34.30
CA ASP A 75 -22.30 -7.32 -35.08
C ASP A 75 -22.09 -7.61 -36.57
N VAL A 76 -20.90 -7.32 -37.11
CA VAL A 76 -20.53 -7.61 -38.51
C VAL A 76 -20.80 -9.07 -38.89
N ARG A 77 -20.58 -10.00 -37.97
CA ARG A 77 -20.77 -11.44 -38.23
C ARG A 77 -22.24 -11.87 -38.20
N GLN A 78 -23.09 -11.16 -37.46
CA GLN A 78 -24.52 -11.43 -37.38
C GLN A 78 -25.25 -10.98 -38.65
N TYR A 79 -24.81 -9.89 -39.28
CA TYR A 79 -25.38 -9.40 -40.55
C TYR A 79 -24.83 -10.19 -41.74
N ARG A 80 -25.68 -11.05 -42.35
CA ARG A 80 -25.30 -11.93 -43.47
C ARG A 80 -24.62 -11.20 -44.62
N GLU A 81 -25.06 -9.97 -44.91
CA GLU A 81 -24.56 -9.15 -46.03
C GLU A 81 -23.12 -8.63 -45.84
N HIS A 82 -22.62 -8.55 -44.60
CA HIS A 82 -21.28 -8.04 -44.30
C HIS A 82 -20.31 -9.12 -43.79
N ARG A 83 -20.82 -10.33 -43.54
CA ARG A 83 -20.02 -11.44 -43.01
C ARG A 83 -18.84 -11.83 -43.91
N GLU A 84 -18.99 -11.71 -45.23
CA GLU A 84 -17.92 -12.00 -46.20
C GLU A 84 -16.80 -10.96 -46.16
N ASN A 85 -17.10 -9.75 -45.69
CA ASN A 85 -16.15 -8.64 -45.58
C ASN A 85 -15.33 -8.67 -44.28
N TYR A 86 -15.71 -9.52 -43.32
CA TYR A 86 -15.04 -9.63 -42.02
C TYR A 86 -13.53 -9.88 -42.13
N PRO A 87 -13.02 -10.84 -42.95
CA PRO A 87 -11.58 -11.04 -43.09
C PRO A 87 -10.85 -9.83 -43.69
N ALA A 88 -11.47 -9.11 -44.63
CA ALA A 88 -10.87 -7.91 -45.22
C ALA A 88 -10.69 -6.80 -44.18
N PHE A 89 -11.65 -6.64 -43.27
CA PHE A 89 -11.57 -5.69 -42.16
C PHE A 89 -10.43 -6.02 -41.19
N VAL A 90 -10.35 -7.29 -40.75
CA VAL A 90 -9.27 -7.77 -39.88
C VAL A 90 -7.91 -7.60 -40.56
N SER A 91 -7.80 -7.90 -41.86
CA SER A 91 -6.58 -7.70 -42.63
C SER A 91 -6.15 -6.23 -42.68
N SER A 92 -7.09 -5.31 -42.91
CA SER A 92 -6.79 -3.88 -42.91
C SER A 92 -6.35 -3.38 -41.53
N ILE A 93 -6.93 -3.87 -40.43
CA ILE A 93 -6.45 -3.55 -39.08
C ILE A 93 -5.00 -4.00 -38.94
N LEU A 94 -4.70 -5.27 -39.21
CA LEU A 94 -3.36 -5.82 -38.99
C LEU A 94 -2.29 -5.17 -39.87
N GLN A 95 -2.60 -4.87 -41.13
CA GLN A 95 -1.65 -4.24 -42.04
C GLN A 95 -1.29 -2.80 -41.62
N LYS A 96 -2.23 -2.07 -41.01
CA LYS A 96 -2.03 -0.67 -40.63
C LYS A 96 -1.70 -0.47 -39.15
N MET A 97 -1.90 -1.49 -38.30
CA MET A 97 -1.60 -1.44 -36.88
C MET A 97 -0.12 -1.05 -36.65
N PRO A 98 0.18 -0.07 -35.79
CA PRO A 98 1.56 0.33 -35.51
C PRO A 98 2.42 -0.84 -35.03
N ASN A 99 3.67 -0.91 -35.49
CA ASN A 99 4.61 -1.97 -35.06
C ASN A 99 4.91 -1.97 -33.54
N SER A 100 4.66 -0.84 -32.88
CA SER A 100 4.78 -0.68 -31.43
C SER A 100 3.60 -1.27 -30.66
N TRP A 101 2.46 -1.52 -31.33
CA TRP A 101 1.33 -2.21 -30.73
C TRP A 101 1.54 -3.70 -30.90
N LYS A 102 1.79 -4.40 -29.79
CA LYS A 102 2.13 -5.82 -29.76
C LYS A 102 0.90 -6.64 -29.35
N PRO A 103 0.24 -7.35 -30.29
CA PRO A 103 -0.91 -8.19 -29.95
C PRO A 103 -0.48 -9.36 -29.04
N ILE A 104 -1.28 -9.64 -28.03
CA ILE A 104 -1.06 -10.72 -27.08
C ILE A 104 -2.39 -11.42 -26.76
N ARG A 105 -2.35 -12.74 -26.54
CA ARG A 105 -3.53 -13.53 -26.18
C ARG A 105 -3.20 -14.60 -25.15
N ILE A 106 -4.17 -14.87 -24.29
CA ILE A 106 -4.24 -16.01 -23.38
C ILE A 106 -5.43 -16.90 -23.77
N VAL A 107 -5.24 -18.23 -23.81
CA VAL A 107 -6.25 -19.20 -24.26
C VAL A 107 -6.42 -20.35 -23.27
N ASN A 108 -7.63 -20.56 -22.75
CA ASN A 108 -7.95 -21.71 -21.92
C ASN A 108 -8.07 -23.01 -22.71
N ARG A 109 -6.94 -23.53 -23.21
CA ARG A 109 -6.90 -24.82 -23.92
C ARG A 109 -7.15 -26.01 -22.97
N LEU A 110 -6.86 -25.83 -21.68
CA LEU A 110 -6.94 -26.87 -20.65
C LEU A 110 -8.35 -27.06 -20.07
N GLY A 111 -9.30 -26.19 -20.38
CA GLY A 111 -10.67 -26.38 -19.90
C GLY A 111 -10.91 -25.89 -18.47
N LEU A 112 -10.04 -25.02 -17.95
CA LEU A 112 -9.96 -24.70 -16.52
C LEU A 112 -11.10 -23.81 -16.05
N ASP A 113 -11.59 -24.09 -14.85
CA ASP A 113 -12.73 -23.41 -14.24
C ASP A 113 -12.49 -23.28 -12.73
N PHE A 114 -12.45 -22.04 -12.24
CA PHE A 114 -12.21 -21.67 -10.84
C PHE A 114 -13.51 -21.46 -10.06
N GLY A 115 -14.62 -22.04 -10.53
CA GLY A 115 -15.91 -22.09 -9.83
C GLY A 115 -16.74 -20.82 -9.97
N HIS A 116 -16.11 -19.66 -10.14
CA HIS A 116 -16.79 -18.40 -10.41
C HIS A 116 -16.34 -17.77 -11.72
N PRO A 117 -17.29 -17.25 -12.52
CA PRO A 117 -16.96 -16.59 -13.77
C PRO A 117 -15.98 -15.43 -13.52
N GLU A 118 -16.22 -14.60 -12.50
CA GLU A 118 -15.38 -13.42 -12.18
C GLU A 118 -13.91 -13.81 -12.01
N THR A 119 -13.64 -14.84 -11.21
CA THR A 119 -12.29 -15.38 -10.96
C THR A 119 -11.64 -15.89 -12.25
N ASN A 120 -12.39 -16.60 -13.10
CA ASN A 120 -11.87 -17.09 -14.39
C ASN A 120 -11.36 -15.94 -15.26
N TYR A 121 -12.14 -14.86 -15.36
CA TYR A 121 -11.77 -13.72 -16.18
C TYR A 121 -10.60 -12.93 -15.58
N THR A 122 -10.68 -12.57 -14.29
CA THR A 122 -9.62 -11.80 -13.63
C THR A 122 -8.29 -12.58 -13.57
N MET A 123 -8.34 -13.90 -13.49
CA MET A 123 -7.16 -14.76 -13.60
C MET A 123 -6.50 -14.67 -14.98
N ALA A 124 -7.28 -14.83 -16.04
CA ALA A 124 -6.74 -14.76 -17.39
C ALA A 124 -6.21 -13.36 -17.75
N CYS A 125 -6.87 -12.31 -17.24
CA CYS A 125 -6.38 -10.94 -17.33
C CYS A 125 -5.00 -10.79 -16.65
N SER A 126 -4.85 -11.35 -15.45
CA SER A 126 -3.61 -11.29 -14.68
C SER A 126 -2.47 -12.08 -15.32
N GLN A 127 -2.76 -13.24 -15.92
CA GLN A 127 -1.77 -13.98 -16.69
C GLN A 127 -1.35 -13.24 -17.96
N LEU A 128 -2.31 -12.65 -18.69
CA LEU A 128 -2.01 -11.83 -19.87
C LEU A 128 -1.08 -10.65 -19.52
N TYR A 129 -1.30 -10.06 -18.34
CA TYR A 129 -0.48 -8.97 -17.81
C TYR A 129 0.96 -9.42 -17.51
N LEU A 130 1.15 -10.57 -16.86
CA LEU A 130 2.48 -11.14 -16.59
C LEU A 130 3.24 -11.48 -17.88
N GLU A 131 2.56 -12.09 -18.85
CA GLU A 131 3.14 -12.40 -20.16
C GLU A 131 3.54 -11.15 -20.95
N ALA A 132 2.79 -10.05 -20.79
CA ALA A 132 3.18 -8.77 -21.36
C ALA A 132 4.46 -8.22 -20.71
N ILE A 133 4.61 -8.33 -19.38
CA ILE A 133 5.84 -7.93 -18.67
C ILE A 133 7.03 -8.75 -19.16
N ASP A 134 6.89 -10.07 -19.26
CA ASP A 134 7.99 -10.95 -19.65
C ASP A 134 8.47 -10.64 -21.08
N GLN A 135 7.56 -10.32 -22.00
CA GLN A 135 7.92 -9.84 -23.33
C GLN A 135 8.62 -8.47 -23.30
N ILE A 136 8.09 -7.50 -22.55
CA ILE A 136 8.71 -6.17 -22.43
C ILE A 136 10.13 -6.27 -21.86
N ARG A 137 10.35 -7.14 -20.86
CA ARG A 137 11.68 -7.42 -20.30
C ARG A 137 12.61 -8.03 -21.35
N GLY A 138 12.11 -8.99 -22.14
CA GLY A 138 12.85 -9.56 -23.27
C GLY A 138 13.26 -8.51 -24.31
N GLU A 139 12.44 -7.48 -24.55
CA GLU A 139 12.75 -6.38 -25.46
C GLU A 139 13.76 -5.36 -24.88
N LEU A 140 13.66 -5.05 -23.59
CA LEU A 140 14.43 -3.99 -22.94
C LEU A 140 15.76 -4.45 -22.34
N GLY A 141 15.89 -5.74 -22.05
CA GLY A 141 16.97 -6.36 -21.28
C GLY A 141 16.67 -6.41 -19.78
N ASP A 142 17.22 -7.43 -19.10
CA ASP A 142 17.04 -7.63 -17.66
C ASP A 142 17.51 -6.42 -16.84
N GLY A 143 16.74 -6.07 -15.81
CA GLY A 143 17.10 -5.04 -14.83
C GLY A 143 16.58 -3.62 -15.11
N LYS A 144 15.95 -3.35 -16.26
CA LYS A 144 15.31 -2.04 -16.48
C LYS A 144 13.96 -1.93 -15.75
N PRO A 145 13.71 -0.82 -15.04
CA PRO A 145 12.43 -0.61 -14.38
C PRO A 145 11.32 -0.37 -15.41
N ILE A 146 10.26 -1.17 -15.30
CA ILE A 146 9.07 -1.14 -16.17
C ILE A 146 7.86 -0.76 -15.33
N LYS A 147 6.95 0.05 -15.88
CA LYS A 147 5.57 0.17 -15.37
C LYS A 147 4.59 -0.18 -16.47
N LEU A 148 3.69 -1.14 -16.23
CA LEU A 148 2.65 -1.54 -17.16
C LEU A 148 1.27 -1.13 -16.63
N HIS A 149 0.64 -0.15 -17.28
CA HIS A 149 -0.73 0.25 -17.00
C HIS A 149 -1.72 -0.69 -17.67
N LEU A 150 -2.92 -0.86 -17.11
CA LEU A 150 -3.98 -1.68 -17.69
C LEU A 150 -5.21 -0.82 -17.98
N ILE A 151 -5.65 -0.78 -19.24
CA ILE A 151 -6.93 -0.18 -19.65
C ILE A 151 -7.86 -1.29 -20.09
N TYR A 152 -8.97 -1.48 -19.36
CA TYR A 152 -9.89 -2.60 -19.58
C TYR A 152 -11.34 -2.14 -19.67
N SER A 153 -12.17 -2.89 -20.43
CA SER A 153 -13.63 -2.75 -20.37
C SER A 153 -14.21 -3.57 -19.22
N ARG A 154 -15.28 -3.06 -18.59
CA ARG A 154 -16.08 -3.86 -17.66
C ARG A 154 -16.66 -5.08 -18.36
N VAL A 155 -16.58 -6.20 -17.67
CA VAL A 155 -17.21 -7.46 -18.05
C VAL A 155 -18.47 -7.66 -17.21
N CYS A 156 -19.55 -8.02 -17.90
CA CYS A 156 -20.84 -8.35 -17.30
C CYS A 156 -21.06 -9.87 -17.40
N HIS A 157 -21.57 -10.49 -16.35
CA HIS A 157 -21.82 -11.93 -16.24
C HIS A 157 -23.21 -12.18 -15.67
N GLU A 158 -23.77 -13.35 -15.95
CA GLU A 158 -25.03 -13.78 -15.35
C GLU A 158 -24.72 -14.66 -14.13
N ASP A 159 -25.29 -14.31 -12.97
CA ASP A 159 -25.13 -15.10 -11.75
C ASP A 159 -26.04 -16.35 -11.74
N ASP A 160 -25.96 -17.17 -10.68
CA ASP A 160 -26.78 -18.38 -10.56
C ASP A 160 -28.29 -18.08 -10.43
N THR A 161 -28.69 -16.82 -10.23
CA THR A 161 -30.09 -16.36 -10.18
C THR A 161 -30.62 -15.85 -11.52
N GLY A 162 -29.74 -15.71 -12.53
CA GLY A 162 -30.07 -15.15 -13.83
C GLY A 162 -29.93 -13.62 -13.90
N GLU A 163 -29.40 -12.98 -12.86
CA GLU A 163 -29.17 -11.53 -12.84
C GLU A 163 -27.82 -11.18 -13.48
N ILE A 164 -27.81 -10.10 -14.27
CA ILE A 164 -26.58 -9.61 -14.89
C ILE A 164 -25.81 -8.77 -13.88
N GLN A 165 -24.67 -9.27 -13.43
CA GLN A 165 -23.73 -8.59 -12.55
C GLN A 165 -22.47 -8.14 -13.29
N THR A 166 -21.84 -7.07 -12.84
CA THR A 166 -20.54 -6.60 -13.35
C THR A 166 -19.43 -6.93 -12.39
N ILE A 167 -18.30 -7.43 -12.90
CA ILE A 167 -17.10 -7.65 -12.08
C ILE A 167 -16.66 -6.29 -11.49
N PRO A 168 -16.58 -6.16 -10.16
CA PRO A 168 -16.13 -4.94 -9.50
C PRO A 168 -14.69 -4.56 -9.87
N SER A 169 -14.41 -3.26 -10.02
CA SER A 169 -13.07 -2.78 -10.42
C SER A 169 -11.95 -3.21 -9.45
N ASN A 170 -12.25 -3.34 -8.16
CA ASN A 170 -11.30 -3.81 -7.14
C ASN A 170 -10.94 -5.30 -7.29
N GLU A 171 -11.81 -6.14 -7.86
CA GLU A 171 -11.48 -7.55 -8.09
C GLU A 171 -10.36 -7.70 -9.12
N TYR A 172 -10.30 -6.80 -10.12
CA TYR A 172 -9.19 -6.75 -11.08
C TYR A 172 -7.86 -6.42 -10.39
N SER A 173 -7.84 -5.37 -9.56
CA SER A 173 -6.61 -4.96 -8.88
C SER A 173 -6.15 -6.01 -7.87
N ASN A 174 -7.07 -6.55 -7.07
CA ASN A 174 -6.77 -7.55 -6.07
C ASN A 174 -6.18 -8.80 -6.72
N ARG A 175 -6.84 -9.33 -7.75
CA ARG A 175 -6.38 -10.53 -8.44
C ARG A 175 -5.01 -10.34 -9.07
N LEU A 176 -4.82 -9.22 -9.78
CA LEU A 176 -3.59 -8.94 -10.49
C LEU A 176 -2.41 -8.74 -9.52
N LEU A 177 -2.65 -8.08 -8.37
CA LEU A 177 -1.66 -7.96 -7.29
C LEU A 177 -1.26 -9.33 -6.72
N ILE A 178 -2.24 -10.20 -6.45
CA ILE A 178 -1.99 -11.56 -5.96
C ILE A 178 -1.10 -12.32 -6.96
N GLU A 179 -1.46 -12.32 -8.24
CA GLU A 179 -0.70 -13.04 -9.28
C GLU A 179 0.73 -12.55 -9.41
N ILE A 180 0.91 -11.22 -9.44
CA ILE A 180 2.23 -10.59 -9.50
C ILE A 180 3.08 -10.99 -8.30
N ARG A 181 2.51 -11.06 -7.10
CA ARG A 181 3.26 -11.41 -5.88
C ARG A 181 3.61 -12.88 -5.82
N VAL A 182 2.68 -13.74 -6.22
CA VAL A 182 2.94 -15.18 -6.33
C VAL A 182 4.06 -15.43 -7.35
N ALA A 183 4.04 -14.72 -8.48
CA ALA A 183 5.12 -14.77 -9.46
C ALA A 183 6.44 -14.20 -8.90
N ALA A 184 6.40 -13.08 -8.19
CA ALA A 184 7.57 -12.44 -7.58
C ALA A 184 8.26 -13.38 -6.56
N SER A 185 7.47 -13.98 -5.67
CA SER A 185 7.95 -14.93 -4.66
C SER A 185 8.62 -16.14 -5.29
N ARG A 186 7.98 -16.74 -6.31
CA ARG A 186 8.53 -17.90 -7.05
C ARG A 186 9.83 -17.60 -7.79
N ARG A 187 9.91 -16.42 -8.40
CA ARG A 187 11.06 -16.00 -9.21
C ARG A 187 12.19 -15.43 -8.36
N GLY A 188 11.98 -15.19 -7.06
CA GLY A 188 12.90 -14.41 -6.23
C GLY A 188 13.02 -12.95 -6.69
N ASP A 189 12.07 -12.45 -7.49
CA ASP A 189 12.09 -11.14 -8.13
C ASP A 189 11.23 -10.15 -7.35
N ARG A 190 11.84 -9.53 -6.33
CA ARG A 190 11.20 -8.50 -5.49
C ARG A 190 10.79 -7.25 -6.27
N VAL A 191 11.33 -7.04 -7.48
CA VAL A 191 11.06 -5.84 -8.30
C VAL A 191 9.79 -6.04 -9.15
N LEU A 192 9.32 -7.27 -9.35
CA LEU A 192 8.11 -7.55 -10.11
C LEU A 192 6.85 -6.90 -9.52
N THR A 193 6.76 -6.74 -8.20
CA THR A 193 5.62 -6.01 -7.59
C THR A 193 5.61 -4.53 -7.95
N SER A 194 6.78 -3.94 -8.23
CA SER A 194 6.92 -2.54 -8.63
C SER A 194 6.56 -2.28 -10.10
N THR A 195 6.37 -3.34 -10.91
CA THR A 195 5.99 -3.17 -12.33
C THR A 195 4.52 -2.85 -12.53
N LEU A 196 3.71 -3.00 -11.48
CA LEU A 196 2.31 -2.66 -11.52
C LEU A 196 2.09 -1.16 -11.75
N GLY A 197 1.50 -0.83 -12.89
CA GLY A 197 0.99 0.50 -13.18
C GLY A 197 -0.45 0.68 -12.71
N GLU A 198 -1.02 1.84 -13.03
CA GLU A 198 -2.41 2.18 -12.77
C GLU A 198 -3.39 1.33 -13.59
N LEU A 199 -4.53 0.98 -12.99
CA LEU A 199 -5.64 0.28 -13.63
C LEU A 199 -6.76 1.28 -13.96
N TYR A 200 -7.18 1.31 -15.22
CA TYR A 200 -8.21 2.22 -15.69
C TYR A 200 -9.36 1.48 -16.36
N GLU A 201 -10.54 1.71 -15.81
CA GLU A 201 -11.77 1.31 -16.46
C GLU A 201 -12.08 2.22 -17.67
N ALA A 202 -12.50 1.60 -18.75
CA ALA A 202 -12.94 2.24 -19.98
C ALA A 202 -14.10 1.45 -20.63
N SER A 203 -14.53 1.87 -21.82
CA SER A 203 -15.61 1.19 -22.53
C SER A 203 -15.41 1.25 -24.03
N ALA A 204 -15.51 0.10 -24.71
CA ALA A 204 -15.49 0.03 -26.17
C ALA A 204 -16.62 0.81 -26.86
N ARG A 205 -17.67 1.20 -26.10
CA ARG A 205 -18.71 2.13 -26.60
C ARG A 205 -18.21 3.55 -26.83
N ARG A 206 -17.12 3.93 -26.15
CA ARG A 206 -16.56 5.29 -26.18
C ARG A 206 -15.14 5.32 -26.75
N GLU A 207 -14.33 4.31 -26.42
CA GLU A 207 -12.90 4.28 -26.72
C GLU A 207 -12.62 3.30 -27.88
N ASP A 208 -12.22 3.84 -29.03
CA ASP A 208 -11.94 3.06 -30.25
C ASP A 208 -10.76 2.10 -30.08
N VAL A 209 -9.85 2.39 -29.15
CA VAL A 209 -8.72 1.52 -28.82
C VAL A 209 -9.18 0.16 -28.28
N LEU A 210 -10.28 0.13 -27.53
CA LEU A 210 -10.87 -1.11 -27.01
C LEU A 210 -11.66 -1.88 -28.08
N VAL A 211 -12.23 -1.17 -29.06
CA VAL A 211 -12.87 -1.80 -30.23
C VAL A 211 -11.83 -2.64 -31.00
N ILE A 212 -10.60 -2.16 -31.14
CA ILE A 212 -9.50 -2.96 -31.75
C ILE A 212 -9.26 -4.26 -30.97
N CYS A 213 -9.29 -4.23 -29.64
CA CYS A 213 -9.14 -5.44 -28.83
C CYS A 213 -10.28 -6.44 -29.05
N ASP A 214 -11.54 -5.97 -29.15
CA ASP A 214 -12.68 -6.83 -29.53
C ASP A 214 -12.45 -7.52 -30.88
N TRP A 215 -11.98 -6.78 -31.88
CA TRP A 215 -11.64 -7.35 -33.19
C TRP A 215 -10.52 -8.40 -33.13
N LEU A 216 -9.45 -8.16 -32.37
CA LEU A 216 -8.36 -9.12 -32.18
C LEU A 216 -8.84 -10.38 -31.44
N ASN A 217 -9.64 -10.21 -30.39
CA ASN A 217 -10.20 -11.31 -29.61
C ASN A 217 -11.18 -12.15 -30.45
N ASN A 218 -12.08 -11.49 -31.17
CA ASN A 218 -13.04 -12.14 -32.05
C ASN A 218 -12.34 -12.88 -33.21
N ALA A 219 -11.34 -12.27 -33.85
CA ALA A 219 -10.62 -12.89 -34.96
C ALA A 219 -9.85 -14.15 -34.54
N SER A 220 -9.34 -14.16 -33.31
CA SER A 220 -8.56 -15.26 -32.75
C SER A 220 -9.42 -16.37 -32.12
N THR A 221 -10.69 -16.09 -31.81
CA THR A 221 -11.67 -17.02 -31.20
C THR A 221 -11.69 -18.42 -31.84
N LYS A 222 -11.84 -19.47 -31.01
CA LYS A 222 -11.94 -20.88 -31.42
C LYS A 222 -10.78 -21.31 -32.34
N SER A 223 -9.54 -21.03 -31.92
CA SER A 223 -8.32 -21.31 -32.70
C SER A 223 -8.38 -20.70 -34.11
N PHE A 224 -8.75 -19.42 -34.18
CA PHE A 224 -8.91 -18.64 -35.41
C PHE A 224 -10.04 -19.16 -36.30
N GLY A 225 -11.09 -19.74 -35.71
CA GLY A 225 -12.23 -20.32 -36.43
C GLY A 225 -12.99 -19.31 -37.28
N ASN A 226 -12.99 -18.03 -36.88
CA ASN A 226 -13.61 -16.94 -37.64
C ASN A 226 -12.84 -16.56 -38.91
N LEU A 227 -11.59 -16.99 -39.03
CA LEU A 227 -10.73 -16.81 -40.20
C LEU A 227 -10.55 -18.09 -41.01
N ARG A 228 -11.41 -19.11 -40.82
CA ARG A 228 -11.29 -20.42 -41.51
C ARG A 228 -11.25 -20.31 -43.04
N ASN A 229 -11.91 -19.30 -43.60
CA ASN A 229 -11.96 -19.07 -45.05
C ASN A 229 -10.85 -18.11 -45.55
N ALA A 230 -9.94 -17.68 -44.68
CA ALA A 230 -8.83 -16.76 -44.98
C ALA A 230 -7.50 -17.26 -44.38
N PRO A 231 -6.94 -18.38 -44.88
CA PRO A 231 -5.79 -19.04 -44.26
C PRO A 231 -4.52 -18.17 -44.22
N ALA A 232 -4.27 -17.36 -45.26
CA ALA A 232 -3.12 -16.44 -45.27
C ALA A 232 -3.20 -15.40 -44.14
N LEU A 233 -4.40 -14.84 -43.92
CA LEU A 233 -4.64 -13.88 -42.85
C LEU A 233 -4.56 -14.52 -41.46
N LYS A 234 -5.02 -15.77 -41.32
CA LYS A 234 -4.86 -16.55 -40.09
C LYS A 234 -3.39 -16.69 -39.71
N GLU A 235 -2.53 -17.07 -40.66
CA GLU A 235 -1.09 -17.21 -40.40
C GLU A 235 -0.42 -15.85 -40.13
N GLU A 236 -0.85 -14.78 -40.81
CA GLU A 236 -0.38 -13.42 -40.50
C GLU A 236 -0.73 -13.03 -39.06
N LEU A 237 -1.99 -13.16 -38.63
CA LEU A 237 -2.40 -12.85 -37.27
C LEU A 237 -1.64 -13.72 -36.26
N LYS A 238 -1.52 -15.02 -36.51
CA LYS A 238 -0.78 -15.94 -35.63
C LYS A 238 0.70 -15.60 -35.52
N SER A 239 1.31 -15.05 -36.58
CA SER A 239 2.72 -14.63 -36.56
C SER A 239 2.97 -13.35 -35.76
N ARG A 240 1.96 -12.49 -35.60
CA ARG A 240 2.05 -11.24 -34.83
C ARG A 240 1.52 -11.35 -33.41
N LEU A 241 0.58 -12.27 -33.18
CA LEU A 241 -0.05 -12.50 -31.90
C LEU A 241 0.83 -13.42 -31.07
N SER A 242 1.34 -12.92 -29.94
CA SER A 242 1.95 -13.80 -28.95
C SER A 242 0.86 -14.63 -28.29
N ASP A 243 0.79 -15.91 -28.67
CA ASP A 243 -0.27 -16.84 -28.29
C ASP A 243 0.19 -17.71 -27.11
N HIS A 244 -0.38 -17.44 -25.95
CA HIS A 244 -0.08 -18.14 -24.71
C HIS A 244 -1.26 -18.97 -24.27
N ASP A 245 -0.98 -20.12 -23.69
CA ASP A 245 -2.02 -20.88 -23.02
C ASP A 245 -2.36 -20.17 -21.72
N LEU A 246 -3.66 -20.09 -21.41
CA LEU A 246 -4.09 -19.98 -20.02
C LEU A 246 -3.59 -21.27 -19.42
N ASP A 247 -2.41 -21.12 -18.85
CA ASP A 247 -1.69 -22.09 -18.09
C ASP A 247 -1.70 -21.56 -16.65
N PRO A 248 -2.85 -21.67 -15.97
CA PRO A 248 -2.82 -21.86 -14.57
C PRO A 248 -2.36 -23.28 -14.26
N ALA A 249 -1.76 -24.10 -15.12
CA ALA A 249 -0.98 -25.27 -14.66
C ALA A 249 0.37 -24.83 -14.02
N GLY A 250 0.75 -23.56 -14.14
CA GLY A 250 1.50 -22.87 -13.09
C GLY A 250 0.76 -22.78 -11.72
N TRP A 251 -0.52 -23.15 -11.64
CA TRP A 251 -1.54 -22.74 -10.64
C TRP A 251 -2.41 -23.88 -10.06
N SER A 252 -3.16 -24.69 -10.84
CA SER A 252 -3.96 -25.87 -10.49
C SER A 252 -3.17 -27.18 -10.57
N ASP A 253 -2.38 -27.39 -11.64
CA ASP A 253 -1.24 -28.31 -11.55
C ASP A 253 -0.27 -27.75 -10.51
N GLY A 254 -0.30 -26.45 -10.22
CA GLY A 254 0.35 -25.84 -9.06
C GLY A 254 -0.12 -26.38 -7.71
N ILE A 255 -1.38 -26.39 -7.30
CA ILE A 255 -1.73 -26.88 -5.93
C ILE A 255 -1.51 -28.39 -5.82
N HIS A 256 -1.96 -29.18 -6.80
CA HIS A 256 -1.73 -30.62 -6.80
C HIS A 256 -0.26 -31.00 -7.02
N ASP A 257 0.52 -30.26 -7.81
CA ASP A 257 1.98 -30.45 -7.89
C ASP A 257 2.71 -29.90 -6.69
N LEU A 258 2.26 -28.81 -6.07
CA LEU A 258 2.80 -28.33 -4.81
C LEU A 258 2.55 -29.39 -3.73
N ILE A 259 1.38 -30.03 -3.71
CA ILE A 259 1.11 -31.21 -2.87
C ILE A 259 2.07 -32.36 -3.26
N ARG A 260 2.12 -32.75 -4.54
CA ARG A 260 2.98 -33.84 -5.07
C ARG A 260 4.49 -33.60 -4.87
N THR A 261 4.92 -32.35 -4.83
CA THR A 261 6.30 -31.91 -4.60
C THR A 261 6.52 -31.42 -3.17
N GLU A 262 5.58 -31.68 -2.27
CA GLU A 262 5.67 -31.42 -0.82
C GLU A 262 5.88 -29.94 -0.44
N ARG A 263 5.41 -29.01 -1.27
CA ARG A 263 5.40 -27.55 -1.10
C ARG A 263 4.08 -27.02 -0.54
N TYR A 264 3.64 -27.62 0.56
CA TYR A 264 2.36 -27.37 1.21
C TYR A 264 2.10 -25.92 1.66
N GLY A 265 3.13 -25.18 2.10
CA GLY A 265 2.97 -23.78 2.53
C GLY A 265 2.50 -22.87 1.39
N GLU A 266 3.02 -23.08 0.18
CA GLU A 266 2.61 -22.34 -1.02
C GLU A 266 1.21 -22.77 -1.49
N ALA A 267 0.86 -24.04 -1.31
CA ALA A 267 -0.47 -24.55 -1.62
C ALA A 267 -1.53 -23.86 -0.74
N LEU A 268 -1.26 -23.70 0.56
CA LEU A 268 -2.16 -23.00 1.49
C LEU A 268 -2.31 -21.51 1.20
N ILE A 269 -1.23 -20.82 0.81
CA ILE A 269 -1.33 -19.43 0.35
C ILE A 269 -2.27 -19.32 -0.86
N ARG A 270 -2.24 -20.29 -1.77
CA ARG A 270 -3.13 -20.26 -2.95
C ARG A 270 -4.58 -20.58 -2.62
N LEU A 271 -4.81 -21.46 -1.64
CA LEU A 271 -6.15 -21.86 -1.21
C LEU A 271 -6.89 -20.78 -0.43
N HIS A 272 -6.22 -19.75 0.10
CA HIS A 272 -6.91 -18.70 0.87
C HIS A 272 -7.99 -17.96 0.07
N ASN A 273 -7.94 -17.99 -1.27
CA ASN A 273 -8.87 -17.32 -2.20
C ASN A 273 -9.85 -18.26 -2.91
N GLY A 274 -9.89 -19.55 -2.56
CA GLY A 274 -10.73 -20.54 -3.27
C GLY A 274 -11.34 -21.58 -2.34
N MET A 275 -12.61 -21.92 -2.55
CA MET A 275 -13.31 -22.95 -1.77
C MET A 275 -12.98 -24.36 -2.30
N HIS A 276 -11.89 -24.94 -1.80
CA HIS A 276 -11.57 -26.37 -1.98
C HIS A 276 -11.29 -27.03 -0.63
N GLU A 277 -12.34 -27.21 0.18
CA GLU A 277 -12.26 -27.81 1.53
C GLU A 277 -11.60 -29.21 1.53
N GLU A 278 -11.80 -29.98 0.46
CA GLU A 278 -11.16 -31.30 0.29
C GLU A 278 -9.62 -31.18 0.18
N LEU A 279 -9.11 -30.28 -0.66
CA LEU A 279 -7.67 -30.05 -0.82
C LEU A 279 -7.05 -29.42 0.42
N PHE A 280 -7.79 -28.53 1.08
CA PHE A 280 -7.36 -27.94 2.34
C PHE A 280 -7.18 -29.02 3.41
N THR A 281 -8.14 -29.94 3.53
CA THR A 281 -8.08 -31.08 4.46
C THR A 281 -6.92 -32.02 4.13
N GLU A 282 -6.68 -32.31 2.84
CA GLU A 282 -5.55 -33.11 2.36
C GLU A 282 -4.21 -32.48 2.79
N ILE A 283 -4.01 -31.19 2.50
CA ILE A 283 -2.76 -30.48 2.86
C ILE A 283 -2.55 -30.41 4.37
N LEU A 284 -3.62 -30.21 5.15
CA LEU A 284 -3.53 -30.22 6.61
C LEU A 284 -3.03 -31.56 7.14
N GLN A 285 -3.55 -32.67 6.59
CA GLN A 285 -3.14 -34.00 6.99
C GLN A 285 -1.66 -34.25 6.66
N GLU A 286 -1.23 -33.90 5.44
CA GLU A 286 0.17 -34.02 5.03
C GLU A 286 1.11 -33.19 5.92
N LEU A 287 0.75 -31.93 6.22
CA LEU A 287 1.53 -31.08 7.13
C LEU A 287 1.65 -31.63 8.55
N VAL A 288 0.60 -32.31 9.03
CA VAL A 288 0.59 -32.94 10.36
C VAL A 288 1.49 -34.17 10.39
N ASP A 289 1.55 -34.90 9.28
CA ASP A 289 2.36 -36.11 9.13
C ASP A 289 3.85 -35.81 8.93
N LEU A 290 4.19 -34.61 8.44
CA LEU A 290 5.57 -34.12 8.46
C LEU A 290 6.18 -34.09 9.88
N ASN A 291 7.50 -34.27 9.93
CA ASN A 291 8.26 -33.98 11.15
C ASN A 291 8.24 -32.46 11.43
N ALA A 292 8.56 -32.08 12.67
CA ALA A 292 8.46 -30.68 13.10
C ALA A 292 9.30 -29.73 12.24
N ARG A 293 10.54 -30.11 11.88
CA ARG A 293 11.43 -29.25 11.10
C ARG A 293 10.89 -28.96 9.69
N ASP A 294 10.40 -29.99 9.01
CA ASP A 294 9.89 -29.83 7.64
C ASP A 294 8.55 -29.09 7.64
N ARG A 295 7.70 -29.32 8.65
CA ARG A 295 6.50 -28.51 8.84
C ARG A 295 6.85 -27.04 9.09
N ASP A 296 7.80 -26.74 9.98
CA ASP A 296 8.21 -25.37 10.29
C ASP A 296 8.75 -24.66 9.04
N TYR A 297 9.46 -25.37 8.17
CA TYR A 297 9.88 -24.85 6.86
C TYR A 297 8.67 -24.44 6.01
N GLN A 298 7.64 -25.29 5.90
CA GLN A 298 6.42 -24.97 5.15
C GLN A 298 5.67 -23.77 5.75
N LEU A 299 5.55 -23.73 7.07
CA LEU A 299 4.90 -22.61 7.78
C LEU A 299 5.68 -21.30 7.62
N SER A 300 7.02 -21.36 7.56
CA SER A 300 7.85 -20.17 7.34
C SER A 300 7.57 -19.48 5.99
N VAL A 301 7.15 -20.23 4.96
CA VAL A 301 6.74 -19.67 3.67
C VAL A 301 5.50 -18.77 3.84
N ILE A 302 4.55 -19.21 4.65
CA ILE A 302 3.34 -18.45 4.99
C ILE A 302 3.71 -17.20 5.80
N VAL A 303 4.58 -17.33 6.80
CA VAL A 303 5.07 -16.21 7.60
C VAL A 303 5.77 -15.16 6.73
N ASN A 304 6.62 -15.59 5.79
CA ASN A 304 7.29 -14.69 4.85
C ASN A 304 6.32 -13.99 3.90
N PHE A 305 5.27 -14.68 3.46
CA PHE A 305 4.20 -14.07 2.68
C PHE A 305 3.48 -12.98 3.49
N CYS A 306 3.10 -13.27 4.72
CA CYS A 306 2.52 -12.31 5.66
C CYS A 306 3.43 -11.09 5.88
N ALA A 307 4.73 -11.31 6.06
CA ALA A 307 5.72 -10.24 6.21
C ALA A 307 5.74 -9.33 4.97
N GLN A 308 5.75 -9.91 3.76
CA GLN A 308 5.72 -9.14 2.51
C GLN A 308 4.43 -8.32 2.37
N LEU A 309 3.28 -8.88 2.77
CA LEU A 309 2.00 -8.16 2.75
C LEU A 309 2.04 -6.89 3.60
N VAL A 310 2.65 -6.96 4.79
CA VAL A 310 2.62 -5.85 5.76
C VAL A 310 3.78 -4.89 5.59
N GLU A 311 5.01 -5.39 5.45
CA GLU A 311 6.22 -4.58 5.49
C GLU A 311 6.59 -3.97 4.14
N THR A 312 6.37 -4.74 3.06
CA THR A 312 6.74 -4.32 1.71
C THR A 312 5.57 -3.67 0.98
N ASN A 313 4.41 -4.34 1.01
CA ASN A 313 3.28 -3.97 0.16
C ASN A 313 2.24 -3.09 0.86
N ARG A 314 2.20 -3.11 2.21
CA ARG A 314 1.14 -2.48 3.03
C ARG A 314 -0.26 -2.77 2.48
N ASP A 315 -0.53 -4.05 2.23
CA ASP A 315 -1.75 -4.44 1.54
C ASP A 315 -3.00 -4.28 2.43
N SER A 316 -3.99 -3.57 1.90
CA SER A 316 -5.34 -3.42 2.46
C SER A 316 -6.09 -4.74 2.74
N THR A 317 -5.79 -5.82 2.01
CA THR A 317 -6.39 -7.16 2.12
C THR A 317 -5.67 -8.07 3.11
N ALA A 318 -4.52 -7.64 3.66
CA ALA A 318 -3.76 -8.45 4.61
C ALA A 318 -4.60 -8.97 5.79
N PRO A 319 -5.57 -8.21 6.34
CA PRO A 319 -6.46 -8.69 7.41
C PRO A 319 -7.28 -9.92 7.03
N GLU A 320 -7.81 -10.01 5.81
CA GLU A 320 -8.56 -11.17 5.34
C GLU A 320 -7.67 -12.43 5.28
N VAL A 321 -6.40 -12.25 4.89
CA VAL A 321 -5.39 -13.30 4.88
C VAL A 321 -5.06 -13.76 6.32
N PHE A 322 -4.89 -12.82 7.25
CA PHE A 322 -4.65 -13.14 8.65
C PHE A 322 -5.82 -13.89 9.28
N ASP A 323 -7.05 -13.44 9.04
CA ASP A 323 -8.26 -14.11 9.51
C ASP A 323 -8.37 -15.53 8.96
N TYR A 324 -8.09 -15.73 7.66
CA TYR A 324 -8.05 -17.07 7.09
C TYR A 324 -7.04 -17.97 7.82
N PHE A 325 -5.81 -17.50 8.06
CA PHE A 325 -4.80 -18.32 8.71
C PHE A 325 -5.08 -18.55 10.21
N LEU A 326 -5.52 -17.52 10.94
CA LEU A 326 -5.80 -17.60 12.38
C LEU A 326 -7.10 -18.36 12.69
N GLN A 327 -8.14 -18.22 11.86
CA GLN A 327 -9.45 -18.80 12.15
C GLN A 327 -9.69 -20.14 11.45
N LYS A 328 -8.98 -20.45 10.35
CA LYS A 328 -9.11 -21.75 9.65
C LYS A 328 -7.85 -22.61 9.73
N LEU A 329 -6.72 -22.13 9.21
CA LEU A 329 -5.49 -22.95 9.10
C LEU A 329 -4.98 -23.41 10.46
N LEU A 330 -4.76 -22.48 11.38
CA LEU A 330 -4.17 -22.76 12.68
C LEU A 330 -5.06 -23.69 13.53
N PRO A 331 -6.39 -23.47 13.67
CA PRO A 331 -7.29 -24.42 14.32
C PRO A 331 -7.29 -25.79 13.64
N GLY A 332 -7.26 -25.84 12.30
CA GLY A 332 -7.16 -27.08 11.53
C GLY A 332 -5.91 -27.89 11.88
N LEU A 333 -4.74 -27.23 11.89
CA LEU A 333 -3.47 -27.86 12.29
C LEU A 333 -3.50 -28.34 13.74
N ARG A 334 -4.03 -27.53 14.68
CA ARG A 334 -4.11 -27.90 16.09
C ARG A 334 -5.02 -29.12 16.31
N ASN A 335 -6.17 -29.17 15.64
CA ASN A 335 -7.13 -30.27 15.74
C ASN A 335 -6.60 -31.60 15.21
N CYS A 336 -5.77 -31.56 14.16
CA CYS A 336 -5.16 -32.75 13.58
C CYS A 336 -3.86 -33.17 14.28
N SER A 337 -3.22 -32.28 15.04
CA SER A 337 -1.96 -32.55 15.75
C SER A 337 -2.16 -33.28 17.09
N GLN A 338 -1.38 -34.34 17.35
CA GLN A 338 -1.28 -34.94 18.69
C GLN A 338 -0.70 -33.94 19.70
N GLU A 339 -1.11 -33.99 20.97
CA GLU A 339 -0.75 -33.04 22.05
C GLU A 339 0.73 -32.61 22.07
N GLN A 340 1.68 -33.53 21.86
CA GLN A 340 3.12 -33.20 21.85
C GLN A 340 3.58 -32.36 20.64
N LYS A 341 2.84 -32.37 19.51
CA LYS A 341 3.12 -31.54 18.33
C LYS A 341 2.55 -30.12 18.50
N GLN A 342 1.64 -29.87 19.44
CA GLN A 342 0.98 -28.56 19.59
C GLN A 342 1.94 -27.42 20.01
N GLN A 343 2.95 -27.71 20.86
CA GLN A 343 3.95 -26.71 21.26
C GLN A 343 4.81 -26.21 20.09
N THR A 344 4.86 -26.94 18.98
CA THR A 344 5.60 -26.48 17.78
C THR A 344 4.83 -25.44 16.98
N LEU A 345 3.54 -25.23 17.20
CA LEU A 345 2.74 -24.27 16.42
C LEU A 345 2.68 -22.88 17.06
N ASP A 346 3.05 -22.75 18.33
CA ASP A 346 2.98 -21.46 19.04
C ASP A 346 3.83 -20.37 18.37
N HIS A 347 5.00 -20.73 17.81
CA HIS A 347 5.83 -19.75 17.12
C HIS A 347 5.22 -19.26 15.80
N PHE A 348 4.48 -20.13 15.10
CA PHE A 348 3.74 -19.79 13.91
C PHE A 348 2.55 -18.88 14.25
N GLU A 349 1.78 -19.23 15.29
CA GLU A 349 0.67 -18.41 15.80
C GLU A 349 1.16 -17.03 16.26
N TYR A 350 2.27 -16.99 17.00
CA TYR A 350 2.93 -15.75 17.42
C TYR A 350 3.28 -14.87 16.21
N ALA A 351 3.88 -15.44 15.18
CA ALA A 351 4.25 -14.71 13.96
C ALA A 351 3.02 -14.18 13.21
N LEU A 352 1.92 -14.94 13.12
CA LEU A 352 0.68 -14.47 12.52
C LEU A 352 0.10 -13.26 13.28
N HIS A 353 0.00 -13.35 14.61
CA HIS A 353 -0.47 -12.23 15.43
C HIS A 353 0.46 -11.01 15.36
N LEU A 354 1.76 -11.24 15.27
CA LEU A 354 2.76 -10.18 15.10
C LEU A 354 2.52 -9.35 13.83
N TYR A 355 2.30 -10.00 12.68
CA TYR A 355 2.02 -9.28 11.43
C TYR A 355 0.61 -8.71 11.39
N ALA A 356 -0.37 -9.39 11.98
CA ALA A 356 -1.73 -8.88 12.12
C ALA A 356 -1.77 -7.62 13.01
N LEU A 357 -1.01 -7.57 14.11
CA LEU A 357 -0.83 -6.38 14.94
C LEU A 357 -0.30 -5.21 14.12
N SER A 358 0.77 -5.41 13.34
CA SER A 358 1.33 -4.34 12.51
C SER A 358 0.38 -3.89 11.41
N SER A 359 -0.38 -4.80 10.82
CA SER A 359 -1.44 -4.45 9.88
C SER A 359 -2.51 -3.58 10.55
N ALA A 360 -3.00 -3.98 11.72
CA ALA A 360 -3.99 -3.22 12.48
C ALA A 360 -3.46 -1.82 12.89
N ASN A 361 -2.19 -1.71 13.30
CA ASN A 361 -1.56 -0.41 13.59
C ASN A 361 -1.47 0.48 12.34
N HIS A 362 -1.05 -0.07 11.18
CA HIS A 362 -1.01 0.70 9.93
C HIS A 362 -2.37 1.25 9.51
N ARG A 363 -3.45 0.51 9.81
CA ARG A 363 -4.84 0.90 9.53
C ARG A 363 -5.46 1.78 10.63
N GLY A 364 -4.68 2.15 11.65
CA GLY A 364 -5.16 2.89 12.81
C GLY A 364 -6.35 2.23 13.49
N SER A 365 -6.33 0.89 13.62
CA SER A 365 -7.38 0.06 14.22
C SER A 365 -6.95 -0.45 15.61
N PRO A 366 -6.86 0.45 16.63
CA PRO A 366 -6.27 0.14 17.93
C PRO A 366 -6.95 -0.99 18.69
N GLU A 367 -8.27 -1.16 18.55
CA GLU A 367 -8.99 -2.25 19.25
C GLU A 367 -8.64 -3.62 18.66
N GLN A 368 -8.51 -3.74 17.34
CA GLN A 368 -8.04 -4.97 16.70
C GLN A 368 -6.57 -5.23 17.02
N ALA A 369 -5.76 -4.18 17.04
CA ALA A 369 -4.37 -4.26 17.44
C ALA A 369 -4.23 -4.76 18.90
N GLU A 370 -5.04 -4.27 19.84
CA GLU A 370 -5.02 -4.71 21.24
C GLU A 370 -5.35 -6.21 21.37
N ILE A 371 -6.29 -6.74 20.57
CA ILE A 371 -6.59 -8.19 20.55
C ILE A 371 -5.33 -8.99 20.21
N HIS A 372 -4.61 -8.59 19.16
CA HIS A 372 -3.38 -9.27 18.76
C HIS A 372 -2.23 -9.04 19.75
N ALA A 373 -2.17 -7.86 20.38
CA ALA A 373 -1.18 -7.56 21.41
C ALA A 373 -1.29 -8.51 22.60
N ILE A 374 -2.52 -8.76 23.08
CA ILE A 374 -2.81 -9.70 24.17
C ILE A 374 -2.35 -11.12 23.81
N GLU A 375 -2.61 -11.58 22.58
CA GLU A 375 -2.19 -12.93 22.14
C GLU A 375 -0.67 -13.06 22.03
N ILE A 376 0.02 -12.02 21.54
CA ILE A 376 1.50 -11.98 21.50
C ILE A 376 2.07 -12.10 22.92
N GLU A 377 1.53 -11.35 23.89
CA GLU A 377 1.99 -11.44 25.28
C GLU A 377 1.69 -12.81 25.90
N ARG A 378 0.52 -13.39 25.61
CA ARG A 378 0.13 -14.72 26.10
C ARG A 378 1.07 -15.82 25.56
N LEU A 379 1.48 -15.73 24.30
CA LEU A 379 2.31 -16.73 23.62
C LEU A 379 3.81 -16.59 23.91
N ALA A 380 4.30 -15.39 24.22
CA ALA A 380 5.72 -15.14 24.41
C ALA A 380 6.43 -16.12 25.38
N PRO A 381 5.85 -16.51 26.54
CA PRO A 381 6.49 -17.44 27.47
C PRO A 381 6.74 -18.83 26.89
N SER A 382 5.91 -19.33 25.96
CA SER A 382 6.09 -20.66 25.37
C SER A 382 7.24 -20.70 24.36
N LEU A 383 7.57 -19.57 23.74
CA LEU A 383 8.71 -19.42 22.84
C LEU A 383 10.03 -19.12 23.58
N ALA A 384 9.96 -18.44 24.72
CA ALA A 384 11.14 -17.90 25.43
C ALA A 384 12.16 -18.96 25.89
N GLY A 385 11.76 -20.23 25.95
CA GLY A 385 12.65 -21.35 26.31
C GLY A 385 13.65 -21.75 25.21
N ARG A 386 13.59 -21.16 24.01
CA ARG A 386 14.46 -21.51 22.88
C ARG A 386 15.17 -20.29 22.31
N TRP A 387 16.49 -20.39 22.19
CA TRP A 387 17.34 -19.32 21.69
C TRP A 387 16.98 -18.91 20.26
N GLU A 388 16.60 -19.87 19.43
CA GLU A 388 16.24 -19.70 18.03
C GLU A 388 15.02 -18.77 17.83
N HIS A 389 14.18 -18.60 18.86
CA HIS A 389 13.00 -17.72 18.81
C HIS A 389 13.26 -16.31 19.34
N THR A 390 14.46 -16.03 19.86
CA THR A 390 14.80 -14.74 20.47
C THR A 390 14.58 -13.57 19.51
N GLY A 391 14.97 -13.71 18.24
CA GLY A 391 14.76 -12.68 17.23
C GLY A 391 13.28 -12.36 17.00
N LEU A 392 12.45 -13.39 16.87
CA LEU A 392 11.00 -13.25 16.70
C LEU A 392 10.34 -12.60 17.94
N LEU A 393 10.76 -13.00 19.14
CA LEU A 393 10.29 -12.42 20.40
C LEU A 393 10.64 -10.94 20.50
N ILE A 394 11.88 -10.55 20.17
CA ILE A 394 12.27 -9.13 20.18
C ILE A 394 11.42 -8.35 19.18
N ASP A 395 11.20 -8.88 17.97
CA ASP A 395 10.39 -8.18 16.95
C ASP A 395 8.93 -7.99 17.38
N GLY A 396 8.32 -8.99 18.01
CA GLY A 396 6.97 -8.85 18.56
C GLY A 396 6.90 -7.80 19.67
N GLN A 397 7.93 -7.70 20.50
CA GLN A 397 8.00 -6.72 21.59
C GLN A 397 8.22 -5.29 21.06
N LEU A 398 8.98 -5.13 19.97
CA LEU A 398 9.10 -3.86 19.26
C LEU A 398 7.73 -3.37 18.77
N ARG A 399 6.94 -4.26 18.15
CA ARG A 399 5.61 -3.92 17.61
C ARG A 399 4.58 -3.65 18.72
N LEU A 400 4.66 -4.36 19.85
CA LEU A 400 3.88 -4.04 21.06
C LEU A 400 4.20 -2.64 21.57
N ALA A 401 5.47 -2.26 21.65
CA ALA A 401 5.86 -0.92 22.10
C ALA A 401 5.40 0.18 21.14
N VAL A 402 5.41 -0.06 19.82
CA VAL A 402 4.80 0.84 18.84
C VAL A 402 3.29 0.99 19.10
N HIS A 403 2.57 -0.12 19.26
CA HIS A 403 1.14 -0.12 19.57
C HIS A 403 0.82 0.67 20.85
N TRP A 404 1.58 0.43 21.93
CA TRP A 404 1.42 1.16 23.18
C TRP A 404 1.75 2.64 23.05
N THR A 405 2.71 3.01 22.19
CA THR A 405 2.98 4.42 21.87
C THR A 405 1.77 5.07 21.19
N ASP A 406 1.11 4.37 20.25
CA ASP A 406 -0.11 4.85 19.60
C ASP A 406 -1.29 5.01 20.59
N LEU A 407 -1.32 4.20 21.65
CA LEU A 407 -2.29 4.28 22.75
C LEU A 407 -1.91 5.25 23.87
N LEU A 408 -0.84 6.05 23.71
CA LEU A 408 -0.30 6.96 24.73
C LEU A 408 0.23 6.28 26.01
N ARG A 409 0.46 4.97 25.97
CA ARG A 409 1.04 4.17 27.07
C ARG A 409 2.57 4.25 27.03
N PHE A 410 3.08 5.48 27.07
CA PHE A 410 4.50 5.75 26.86
C PHE A 410 5.39 5.14 27.95
N GLU A 411 4.95 5.15 29.21
CA GLU A 411 5.72 4.53 30.30
C GLU A 411 5.89 3.03 30.07
N ASP A 412 4.80 2.33 29.75
CA ASP A 412 4.81 0.89 29.52
C ASP A 412 5.75 0.51 28.37
N ALA A 413 5.66 1.25 27.25
CA ALA A 413 6.53 1.06 26.09
C ALA A 413 8.02 1.32 26.42
N ALA A 414 8.32 2.41 27.14
CA ALA A 414 9.68 2.76 27.51
C ALA A 414 10.32 1.72 28.44
N GLN A 415 9.60 1.31 29.49
CA GLN A 415 10.09 0.29 30.43
C GLN A 415 10.32 -1.05 29.74
N ARG A 416 9.41 -1.46 28.85
CA ARG A 416 9.55 -2.70 28.09
C ARG A 416 10.79 -2.66 27.18
N MET A 417 10.96 -1.59 26.41
CA MET A 417 12.11 -1.44 25.52
C MET A 417 13.42 -1.34 26.28
N GLU A 418 13.46 -0.71 27.45
CA GLU A 418 14.63 -0.71 28.32
C GLU A 418 15.06 -2.12 28.71
N GLN A 419 14.13 -2.98 29.12
CA GLN A 419 14.42 -4.35 29.49
C GLN A 419 15.04 -5.14 28.32
N PHE A 420 14.50 -4.97 27.11
CA PHE A 420 15.03 -5.64 25.92
C PHE A 420 16.37 -5.06 25.46
N CYS A 421 16.57 -3.74 25.53
CA CYS A 421 17.88 -3.15 25.24
C CYS A 421 18.95 -3.75 26.18
N ARG A 422 18.67 -3.77 27.48
CA ARG A 422 19.57 -4.32 28.50
C ARG A 422 19.86 -5.80 28.26
N PHE A 423 18.82 -6.59 27.98
CA PHE A 423 18.97 -8.00 27.66
C PHE A 423 19.90 -8.24 26.46
N ILE A 424 19.71 -7.48 25.36
CA ILE A 424 20.55 -7.64 24.16
C ILE A 424 21.98 -7.20 24.45
N GLU A 425 22.19 -6.11 25.19
CA GLU A 425 23.51 -5.60 25.55
C GLU A 425 24.29 -6.58 26.45
N GLU A 426 23.67 -7.02 27.54
CA GLU A 426 24.24 -8.01 28.46
C GLU A 426 24.58 -9.30 27.70
N THR A 427 23.68 -9.78 26.86
CA THR A 427 23.92 -10.97 26.03
C THR A 427 25.08 -10.77 25.06
N SER A 428 25.15 -9.61 24.41
CA SER A 428 26.18 -9.30 23.41
C SER A 428 27.57 -9.23 24.03
N SER A 429 27.69 -8.70 25.25
CA SER A 429 28.97 -8.66 25.97
C SER A 429 29.56 -10.05 26.25
N LEU A 430 28.73 -11.07 26.42
CA LEU A 430 29.19 -12.43 26.73
C LEU A 430 29.90 -13.11 25.54
N PHE A 431 29.63 -12.68 24.30
CA PHE A 431 30.20 -13.33 23.12
C PHE A 431 31.72 -13.17 23.05
N HIS A 432 32.22 -11.94 23.24
CA HIS A 432 33.66 -11.68 23.26
C HIS A 432 34.32 -12.38 24.44
N ASP A 433 33.75 -12.24 25.64
CA ASP A 433 34.28 -12.87 26.85
C ASP A 433 34.40 -14.39 26.74
N SER A 434 33.47 -15.02 26.01
CA SER A 434 33.42 -16.47 25.83
C SER A 434 34.26 -16.97 24.67
N VAL A 435 34.29 -16.24 23.54
CA VAL A 435 34.98 -16.66 22.30
C VAL A 435 35.68 -15.46 21.63
N PRO A 436 36.75 -14.91 22.26
CA PRO A 436 37.35 -13.64 21.85
C PRO A 436 38.07 -13.70 20.50
N THR A 437 38.39 -14.90 20.01
CA THR A 437 39.01 -15.10 18.69
C THR A 437 38.02 -15.02 17.54
N VAL A 438 36.71 -15.14 17.82
CA VAL A 438 35.64 -15.12 16.82
C VAL A 438 34.86 -13.82 16.89
N PHE A 439 34.55 -13.34 18.09
CA PHE A 439 33.75 -12.13 18.28
C PHE A 439 34.63 -10.94 18.68
N PRO A 440 34.43 -9.77 18.04
CA PRO A 440 35.09 -8.54 18.45
C PRO A 440 34.59 -8.07 19.82
N ASP A 441 35.33 -7.16 20.46
CA ASP A 441 35.00 -6.55 21.75
C ASP A 441 33.59 -5.95 21.79
N GLN A 442 33.11 -5.46 20.64
CA GLN A 442 31.75 -4.92 20.48
C GLN A 442 31.01 -5.64 19.35
N VAL A 443 29.91 -6.30 19.71
CA VAL A 443 28.98 -6.92 18.76
C VAL A 443 27.83 -5.95 18.51
N TYR A 444 27.70 -5.50 17.26
CA TYR A 444 26.61 -4.62 16.84
C TYR A 444 25.34 -5.42 16.56
N SER A 445 24.19 -4.84 16.86
CA SER A 445 22.89 -5.49 16.69
C SER A 445 21.84 -4.54 16.14
N SER A 446 21.36 -4.78 14.92
CA SER A 446 20.26 -4.02 14.34
C SER A 446 18.97 -4.16 15.17
N LEU A 447 18.78 -5.27 15.89
CA LEU A 447 17.69 -5.43 16.85
C LEU A 447 17.83 -4.49 18.04
N LEU A 448 19.05 -4.30 18.57
CA LEU A 448 19.32 -3.31 19.61
C LEU A 448 19.08 -1.89 19.07
N GLY A 449 19.57 -1.59 17.86
CA GLY A 449 19.32 -0.30 17.21
C GLY A 449 17.82 0.00 17.09
N LYS A 450 17.02 -0.98 16.68
CA LYS A 450 15.55 -0.85 16.61
C LYS A 450 14.92 -0.64 17.99
N ALA A 451 15.33 -1.40 19.01
CA ALA A 451 14.81 -1.25 20.38
C ALA A 451 15.12 0.12 20.98
N LEU A 452 16.36 0.60 20.81
CA LEU A 452 16.78 1.95 21.20
C LEU A 452 16.01 3.02 20.42
N GLY A 453 15.81 2.83 19.11
CA GLY A 453 15.03 3.73 18.26
C GLY A 453 13.55 3.81 18.64
N THR A 454 12.91 2.68 18.98
CA THR A 454 11.54 2.66 19.49
C THR A 454 11.45 3.32 20.85
N ARG A 455 12.36 3.02 21.79
CA ARG A 455 12.42 3.70 23.08
C ARG A 455 12.60 5.20 22.93
N LEU A 456 13.52 5.63 22.06
CA LEU A 456 13.73 7.03 21.73
C LEU A 456 12.41 7.70 21.33
N GLN A 457 11.61 7.07 20.48
CA GLN A 457 10.32 7.63 20.05
C GLN A 457 9.35 7.78 21.22
N THR A 458 9.30 6.80 22.10
CA THR A 458 8.48 6.86 23.30
C THR A 458 8.93 7.97 24.26
N GLU A 459 10.23 8.11 24.51
CA GLU A 459 10.79 9.16 25.37
C GLU A 459 10.61 10.56 24.76
N MET A 460 10.65 10.70 23.43
CA MET A 460 10.32 11.96 22.74
C MET A 460 8.91 12.45 23.11
N PHE A 461 7.92 11.55 23.16
CA PHE A 461 6.54 11.92 23.50
C PHE A 461 6.39 12.25 24.98
N ARG A 462 7.06 11.52 25.88
CA ARG A 462 7.14 11.90 27.30
C ARG A 462 7.80 13.26 27.50
N GLY A 463 8.80 13.56 26.65
CA GLY A 463 9.48 14.85 26.58
C GLY A 463 8.56 16.05 26.34
N LEU A 464 7.41 15.84 25.69
CA LEU A 464 6.42 16.90 25.47
C LEU A 464 5.75 17.37 26.77
N GLU A 465 5.71 16.50 27.78
CA GLU A 465 5.16 16.81 29.11
C GLU A 465 6.27 17.16 30.10
N ASP A 466 7.42 16.48 30.02
CA ASP A 466 8.57 16.69 30.90
C ASP A 466 9.89 16.70 30.11
N PRO A 467 10.54 17.88 29.96
CA PRO A 467 11.74 18.05 29.15
C PRO A 467 12.94 17.15 29.55
N GLN A 468 12.98 16.58 30.75
CA GLN A 468 14.09 15.69 31.15
C GLN A 468 14.22 14.46 30.24
N TYR A 469 13.10 13.98 29.69
CA TYR A 469 13.09 12.83 28.77
C TYR A 469 13.67 13.16 27.39
N MET A 470 13.78 14.45 27.04
CA MET A 470 14.43 14.86 25.79
C MET A 470 15.94 14.55 25.81
N GLU A 471 16.63 14.75 26.93
CA GLU A 471 18.06 14.42 27.04
C GLU A 471 18.29 12.90 26.96
N LEU A 472 17.48 12.12 27.66
CA LEU A 472 17.52 10.66 27.55
C LEU A 472 17.29 10.20 26.11
N ALA A 473 16.32 10.79 25.41
CA ALA A 473 16.08 10.51 24.00
C ALA A 473 17.31 10.85 23.13
N ARG A 474 18.08 11.90 23.44
CA ARG A 474 19.32 12.21 22.69
C ARG A 474 20.35 11.10 22.86
N GLU A 475 20.58 10.66 24.09
CA GLU A 475 21.52 9.58 24.40
C GLU A 475 21.14 8.27 23.71
N LEU A 476 19.85 7.92 23.72
CA LEU A 476 19.33 6.76 23.01
C LEU A 476 19.53 6.87 21.50
N SER A 477 19.40 8.08 20.94
CA SER A 477 19.62 8.33 19.51
C SER A 477 21.04 8.03 19.10
N ASP A 478 22.00 8.53 19.88
CA ASP A 478 23.43 8.39 19.60
C ASP A 478 23.81 6.91 19.68
N ARG A 479 23.37 6.20 20.73
CA ARG A 479 23.55 4.76 20.88
C ARG A 479 22.94 3.96 19.73
N ALA A 480 21.74 4.31 19.28
CA ALA A 480 21.08 3.61 18.18
C ALA A 480 21.83 3.78 16.86
N LEU A 481 22.37 4.97 16.59
CA LEU A 481 23.15 5.24 15.38
C LEU A 481 24.43 4.40 15.30
N GLU A 482 25.02 4.06 16.44
CA GLU A 482 26.18 3.16 16.52
C GLU A 482 25.84 1.71 16.14
N GLN A 483 24.57 1.30 16.20
CA GLN A 483 24.17 -0.09 15.96
C GLN A 483 23.87 -0.41 14.49
N PHE A 484 23.59 0.59 13.66
CA PHE A 484 23.16 0.39 12.27
C PHE A 484 24.33 0.51 11.29
N ASP A 485 24.43 -0.45 10.38
CA ASP A 485 25.36 -0.46 9.25
C ASP A 485 24.67 -0.09 7.92
N ASP A 486 23.38 -0.45 7.77
CA ASP A 486 22.56 -0.08 6.61
C ASP A 486 22.35 1.45 6.53
N PRO A 487 22.77 2.11 5.44
CA PRO A 487 22.54 3.53 5.22
C PRO A 487 21.06 3.95 5.35
N ALA A 488 20.11 3.08 4.99
CA ALA A 488 18.69 3.39 5.08
C ALA A 488 18.21 3.48 6.53
N ASP A 489 18.66 2.57 7.40
CA ASP A 489 18.34 2.60 8.82
C ASP A 489 19.04 3.76 9.53
N VAL A 490 20.30 4.05 9.19
CA VAL A 490 21.01 5.24 9.68
C VAL A 490 20.28 6.52 9.27
N ALA A 491 19.84 6.64 8.01
CA ALA A 491 19.08 7.80 7.54
C ALA A 491 17.76 7.95 8.31
N ARG A 492 17.01 6.87 8.50
CA ARG A 492 15.76 6.86 9.28
C ARG A 492 16.00 7.29 10.73
N GLN A 493 17.05 6.78 11.38
CA GLN A 493 17.38 7.15 12.76
C GLN A 493 17.75 8.64 12.88
N LYS A 494 18.46 9.21 11.89
CA LYS A 494 18.72 10.65 11.81
C LYS A 494 17.44 11.47 11.64
N GLN A 495 16.44 10.96 10.92
CA GLN A 495 15.12 11.60 10.80
C GLN A 495 14.35 11.58 12.12
N TYR A 496 14.44 10.49 12.91
CA TYR A 496 13.93 10.49 14.28
C TYR A 496 14.66 11.49 15.17
N ARG A 497 15.99 11.65 15.01
CA ARG A 497 16.73 12.71 15.72
C ARG A 497 16.27 14.11 15.31
N CYS A 498 15.98 14.34 14.03
CA CYS A 498 15.35 15.58 13.56
C CYS A 498 14.01 15.82 14.27
N GLN A 499 13.16 14.80 14.41
CA GLN A 499 11.90 14.91 15.13
C GLN A 499 12.10 15.26 16.61
N LEU A 500 13.04 14.62 17.29
CA LEU A 500 13.39 14.90 18.68
C LEU A 500 13.74 16.37 18.87
N GLU A 501 14.67 16.89 18.07
CA GLU A 501 15.12 18.28 18.20
C GLU A 501 14.02 19.26 17.82
N THR A 502 13.10 18.88 16.91
CA THR A 502 11.92 19.68 16.59
C THR A 502 11.00 19.80 17.81
N TYR A 503 10.74 18.70 18.51
CA TYR A 503 9.91 18.69 19.73
C TYR A 503 10.59 19.40 20.91
N ALA A 504 11.92 19.35 20.99
CA ALA A 504 12.70 20.09 21.96
C ALA A 504 12.79 21.61 21.66
N GLY A 505 12.28 22.07 20.50
CA GLY A 505 12.33 23.47 20.09
C GLY A 505 13.64 23.90 19.43
N ASN A 506 14.57 22.98 19.19
CA ASN A 506 15.89 23.23 18.62
C ASN A 506 15.89 23.16 17.09
N MET A 507 15.23 24.11 16.42
CA MET A 507 14.96 24.02 14.98
C MET A 507 16.23 23.93 14.10
N SER A 508 17.27 24.72 14.41
CA SER A 508 18.54 24.64 13.69
C SER A 508 19.19 23.25 13.79
N SER A 509 19.13 22.62 14.96
CA SER A 509 19.64 21.25 15.15
C SER A 509 18.80 20.23 14.37
N ALA A 510 17.47 20.36 14.44
CA ALA A 510 16.55 19.51 13.70
C ALA A 510 16.81 19.56 12.19
N ARG A 511 17.01 20.76 11.64
CA ARG A 511 17.30 21.00 10.23
C ARG A 511 18.64 20.39 9.81
N SER A 512 19.70 20.58 10.61
CA SER A 512 20.99 19.93 10.38
C SER A 512 20.88 18.39 10.38
N TRP A 513 20.11 17.79 11.29
CA TRP A 513 19.90 16.34 11.30
C TRP A 513 19.12 15.84 10.09
N LEU A 514 18.11 16.58 9.63
CA LEU A 514 17.40 16.26 8.40
C LEU A 514 18.35 16.30 7.19
N ALA A 515 19.15 17.36 7.04
CA ALA A 515 20.17 17.47 6.00
C ALA A 515 21.14 16.27 6.00
N ARG A 516 21.65 15.90 7.17
CA ARG A 516 22.53 14.72 7.34
C ARG A 516 21.85 13.39 7.02
N SER A 517 20.53 13.28 7.19
CA SER A 517 19.78 12.09 6.80
C SER A 517 19.65 11.96 5.28
N LEU A 518 19.62 13.08 4.57
CA LEU A 518 19.54 13.18 3.12
C LEU A 518 20.92 13.15 2.43
N GLY A 519 22.00 13.18 3.22
CA GLY A 519 23.37 13.20 2.71
C GLY A 519 23.78 14.56 2.11
N ILE A 520 23.09 15.65 2.46
CA ILE A 520 23.41 17.01 2.01
C ILE A 520 24.19 17.77 3.10
N THR A 521 25.12 18.62 2.69
CA THR A 521 26.00 19.38 3.59
C THR A 521 25.46 20.77 3.94
N ASP A 522 24.72 21.38 3.02
CA ASP A 522 24.02 22.64 3.24
C ASP A 522 22.66 22.31 3.86
N ASP A 523 22.43 22.79 5.08
CA ASP A 523 21.22 22.55 5.85
C ASP A 523 20.16 23.66 5.66
N SER A 524 20.31 24.55 4.68
CA SER A 524 19.28 25.55 4.38
C SER A 524 17.96 24.91 3.94
N HIS A 525 16.84 25.57 4.24
CA HIS A 525 15.53 25.10 3.79
C HIS A 525 15.44 24.97 2.27
N SER A 526 16.13 25.85 1.52
CA SER A 526 16.12 25.81 0.05
C SER A 526 16.80 24.55 -0.47
N GLU A 527 17.97 24.18 0.07
CA GLU A 527 18.66 22.98 -0.37
C GLU A 527 17.90 21.71 0.01
N ILE A 528 17.40 21.63 1.26
CA ILE A 528 16.55 20.52 1.70
C ILE A 528 15.33 20.36 0.80
N ALA A 529 14.63 21.46 0.48
CA ALA A 529 13.44 21.45 -0.36
C ALA A 529 13.75 20.96 -1.78
N ASN A 530 14.79 21.50 -2.41
CA ASN A 530 15.22 21.10 -3.75
C ASN A 530 15.63 19.62 -3.80
N PHE A 531 16.33 19.14 -2.76
CA PHE A 531 16.71 17.73 -2.69
C PHE A 531 15.48 16.83 -2.57
N ILE A 532 14.55 17.15 -1.66
CA ILE A 532 13.28 16.39 -1.51
C ILE A 532 12.49 16.37 -2.83
N ASP A 533 12.42 17.50 -3.54
CA ASP A 533 11.72 17.59 -4.83
C ASP A 533 12.37 16.71 -5.91
N SER A 534 13.68 16.50 -5.83
CA SER A 534 14.44 15.66 -6.78
C SER A 534 14.32 14.15 -6.55
N LEU A 535 13.81 13.71 -5.38
CA LEU A 535 13.69 12.29 -5.04
C LEU A 535 12.66 11.59 -5.92
N THR A 536 13.08 10.53 -6.60
CA THR A 536 12.19 9.67 -7.42
C THR A 536 11.50 8.59 -6.61
N ASP A 537 12.11 8.16 -5.51
CA ASP A 537 11.45 7.26 -4.55
C ASP A 537 10.44 8.07 -3.74
N HIS A 538 9.16 7.81 -4.02
CA HIS A 538 8.06 8.48 -3.34
C HIS A 538 8.08 8.23 -1.83
N TRP A 539 8.47 7.03 -1.36
CA TRP A 539 8.53 6.75 0.08
C TRP A 539 9.59 7.59 0.77
N ALA A 540 10.82 7.57 0.27
CA ALA A 540 11.89 8.41 0.78
C ALA A 540 11.52 9.91 0.74
N GLN A 541 10.89 10.35 -0.36
CA GLN A 541 10.39 11.72 -0.50
C GLN A 541 9.36 12.06 0.56
N GLY A 542 8.35 11.21 0.76
CA GLY A 542 7.28 11.42 1.73
C GLY A 542 7.82 11.49 3.16
N PHE A 543 8.71 10.58 3.53
CA PHE A 543 9.33 10.57 4.86
C PHE A 543 10.19 11.83 5.10
N ALA A 544 11.02 12.24 4.15
CA ALA A 544 11.78 13.49 4.30
C ALA A 544 10.84 14.71 4.42
N LEU A 545 9.77 14.73 3.63
CA LEU A 545 8.81 15.83 3.57
C LEU A 545 8.01 15.98 4.86
N ILE A 546 7.57 14.89 5.51
CA ILE A 546 6.85 15.00 6.80
C ILE A 546 7.73 15.64 7.87
N HIS A 547 9.03 15.28 7.95
CA HIS A 547 9.96 15.86 8.92
C HIS A 547 10.26 17.33 8.62
N TRP A 548 10.43 17.68 7.33
CA TRP A 548 10.63 19.07 6.93
C TRP A 548 9.41 19.96 7.25
N CYS A 549 8.20 19.49 6.92
CA CYS A 549 6.96 20.20 7.27
C CYS A 549 6.78 20.32 8.78
N ARG A 550 7.19 19.31 9.56
CA ARG A 550 7.13 19.34 11.03
C ARG A 550 8.03 20.44 11.61
N ILE A 551 9.27 20.60 11.11
CA ILE A 551 10.16 21.72 11.50
C ILE A 551 9.45 23.06 11.30
N GLY A 552 8.94 23.30 10.09
CA GLY A 552 8.22 24.54 9.77
C GLY A 552 7.02 24.75 10.70
N SER A 553 6.17 23.74 10.88
CA SER A 553 4.97 23.85 11.71
C SER A 553 5.29 24.15 13.17
N TYR A 554 6.30 23.50 13.74
CA TYR A 554 6.70 23.74 15.12
C TYR A 554 7.38 25.10 15.30
N SER A 555 8.14 25.56 14.30
CA SER A 555 8.82 26.86 14.34
C SER A 555 7.85 28.05 14.50
N LEU A 556 6.57 27.92 14.08
CA LEU A 556 5.53 28.94 14.30
C LEU A 556 5.37 29.39 15.77
N ILE A 557 5.76 28.54 16.73
CA ILE A 557 5.67 28.85 18.17
C ILE A 557 7.05 29.15 18.78
N HIS A 558 8.12 28.60 18.20
CA HIS A 558 9.47 28.59 18.81
C HIS A 558 10.45 29.54 18.12
N ASP A 559 10.33 29.75 16.79
CA ASP A 559 11.29 30.50 15.99
C ASP A 559 10.63 31.05 14.70
N ASN A 560 10.27 32.33 14.70
CA ASN A 560 9.65 32.99 13.54
C ASN A 560 10.60 33.13 12.34
N ALA A 561 11.91 33.23 12.56
CA ALA A 561 12.86 33.37 11.46
C ALA A 561 13.00 32.04 10.71
N GLU A 562 13.01 30.93 11.45
CA GLU A 562 12.98 29.58 10.88
C GLU A 562 11.69 29.33 10.07
N SER A 563 10.52 29.74 10.59
CA SER A 563 9.25 29.56 9.87
C SER A 563 9.22 30.35 8.56
N GLU A 564 9.75 31.58 8.56
CA GLU A 564 9.86 32.41 7.37
C GLU A 564 10.82 31.82 6.33
N ALA A 565 11.97 31.31 6.77
CA ALA A 565 12.93 30.64 5.89
C ALA A 565 12.34 29.36 5.25
N PHE A 566 11.61 28.55 6.03
CA PHE A 566 10.83 27.43 5.52
C PHE A 566 9.83 27.89 4.46
N TRP A 567 9.07 28.93 4.76
CA TRP A 567 7.99 29.42 3.90
C TRP A 567 8.50 29.90 2.55
N MET A 568 9.60 30.66 2.53
CA MET A 568 10.23 31.11 1.29
C MET A 568 10.70 29.92 0.45
N ALA A 569 11.39 28.95 1.06
CA ALA A 569 11.83 27.74 0.35
C ALA A 569 10.64 26.92 -0.21
N PHE A 570 9.55 26.79 0.55
CA PHE A 570 8.34 26.09 0.10
C PHE A 570 7.72 26.77 -1.13
N LYS A 571 7.69 28.12 -1.16
CA LYS A 571 7.16 28.87 -2.30
C LYS A 571 8.05 28.79 -3.54
N ASP A 572 9.37 28.83 -3.33
CA ASP A 572 10.35 28.91 -4.42
C ASP A 572 10.62 27.55 -5.08
N THR A 573 10.26 26.45 -4.40
CA THR A 573 10.41 25.09 -4.92
C THR A 573 9.32 24.76 -5.94
N LYS A 574 9.71 24.60 -7.21
CA LYS A 574 8.81 24.57 -8.37
C LYS A 574 7.70 23.51 -8.31
N ASN A 575 7.99 22.30 -7.87
CA ASN A 575 7.03 21.19 -8.01
C ASN A 575 6.30 20.82 -6.72
N PHE A 576 6.59 21.47 -5.58
CA PHE A 576 5.92 21.15 -4.32
C PHE A 576 4.42 21.36 -4.39
N ARG A 577 3.90 22.48 -4.91
CA ARG A 577 2.44 22.67 -4.97
C ARG A 577 1.69 21.59 -5.78
N ASN A 578 2.38 20.90 -6.69
CA ASN A 578 1.83 19.81 -7.50
C ASN A 578 2.24 18.41 -7.01
N ASN A 579 3.02 18.33 -5.94
CA ASN A 579 3.51 17.07 -5.40
C ASN A 579 2.33 16.23 -4.89
N ARG A 580 2.37 14.92 -5.17
CA ARG A 580 1.32 13.95 -4.79
C ARG A 580 0.91 14.05 -3.32
N TRP A 581 1.85 14.30 -2.42
CA TRP A 581 1.61 14.31 -0.98
C TRP A 581 0.62 15.40 -0.53
N PHE A 582 0.45 16.47 -1.32
CA PHE A 582 -0.47 17.58 -1.03
C PHE A 582 -1.79 17.53 -1.81
N ARG A 583 -1.94 16.56 -2.72
CA ARG A 583 -3.15 16.38 -3.50
C ARG A 583 -4.18 15.58 -2.71
N GLU A 584 -5.47 15.88 -2.91
CA GLU A 584 -6.56 15.19 -2.19
C GLU A 584 -6.65 13.70 -2.46
N ASP A 585 -6.16 13.24 -3.63
CA ASP A 585 -6.24 11.86 -4.09
C ASP A 585 -5.07 10.97 -3.61
N SER A 586 -4.03 11.52 -2.97
CA SER A 586 -2.97 10.69 -2.42
C SER A 586 -3.43 10.10 -1.09
N LEU A 587 -3.66 8.80 -1.05
CA LEU A 587 -4.16 8.10 0.12
C LEU A 587 -3.05 7.49 0.99
N ASP A 588 -1.84 7.39 0.45
CA ASP A 588 -0.72 6.70 1.09
C ASP A 588 -0.16 7.47 2.30
N TYR A 589 0.29 6.74 3.32
CA TYR A 589 1.21 7.28 4.32
C TYR A 589 2.53 7.73 3.63
N PRO A 590 3.15 8.87 4.01
CA PRO A 590 2.85 9.76 5.14
C PRO A 590 2.01 11.01 4.80
N ALA A 591 1.13 10.98 3.78
CA ALA A 591 0.35 12.14 3.35
C ALA A 591 -0.40 12.84 4.50
N HIS A 592 -0.95 12.05 5.44
CA HIS A 592 -1.66 12.52 6.62
C HIS A 592 -0.82 13.50 7.46
N GLY A 593 0.38 13.06 7.86
CA GLY A 593 1.27 13.87 8.69
C GLY A 593 1.81 15.08 7.95
N ILE A 594 2.14 14.95 6.67
CA ILE A 594 2.55 16.08 5.82
C ILE A 594 1.47 17.17 5.82
N ARG A 595 0.20 16.78 5.61
CA ARG A 595 -0.93 17.71 5.55
C ARG A 595 -1.23 18.35 6.90
N ARG A 596 -1.15 17.58 8.01
CA ARG A 596 -1.33 18.17 9.36
C ARG A 596 -0.27 19.21 9.67
N PHE A 597 0.99 18.98 9.33
CA PHE A 597 2.03 19.96 9.64
C PHE A 597 2.05 21.14 8.67
N LEU A 598 1.71 20.93 7.39
CA LEU A 598 1.68 22.01 6.40
C LEU A 598 0.46 22.95 6.54
N ALA A 599 -0.71 22.45 6.95
CA ALA A 599 -1.91 23.28 7.00
C ALA A 599 -1.81 24.48 7.98
N PRO A 600 -1.27 24.34 9.21
CA PRO A 600 -1.05 25.47 10.11
C PRO A 600 -0.08 26.51 9.53
N LEU A 601 0.95 26.09 8.79
CA LEU A 601 1.86 27.00 8.10
C LEU A 601 1.13 27.84 7.06
N LEU A 602 0.37 27.19 6.18
CA LEU A 602 -0.43 27.89 5.17
C LEU A 602 -1.42 28.87 5.82
N ALA A 603 -2.09 28.47 6.90
CA ALA A 603 -3.01 29.33 7.63
C ALA A 603 -2.31 30.54 8.27
N HIS A 604 -1.10 30.36 8.79
CA HIS A 604 -0.31 31.44 9.36
C HIS A 604 0.05 32.51 8.32
N TYR A 605 0.40 32.09 7.10
CA TYR A 605 0.73 32.98 5.99
C TYR A 605 -0.48 33.44 5.16
N GLY A 606 -1.71 33.15 5.62
CA GLY A 606 -2.95 33.63 4.99
C GLY A 606 -3.37 32.87 3.73
N GLU A 607 -2.83 31.68 3.49
CA GLU A 607 -3.13 30.88 2.31
C GLU A 607 -4.40 30.04 2.51
N SER A 608 -5.35 30.20 1.58
CA SER A 608 -6.66 29.54 1.66
C SER A 608 -6.57 28.01 1.52
N GLU A 609 -5.50 27.49 0.90
CA GLU A 609 -5.23 26.06 0.75
C GLU A 609 -5.14 25.33 2.09
N ALA A 610 -4.87 26.01 3.21
CA ALA A 610 -4.87 25.41 4.55
C ALA A 610 -6.19 24.66 4.85
N ILE A 611 -7.33 25.28 4.53
CA ILE A 611 -8.65 24.69 4.74
C ILE A 611 -8.83 23.45 3.85
N ARG A 612 -8.33 23.51 2.62
CA ARG A 612 -8.37 22.41 1.66
C ARG A 612 -7.56 21.22 2.17
N LEU A 613 -6.33 21.44 2.65
CA LEU A 613 -5.49 20.37 3.21
C LEU A 613 -6.14 19.71 4.43
N VAL A 614 -6.67 20.50 5.37
CA VAL A 614 -7.37 19.96 6.54
C VAL A 614 -8.62 19.18 6.13
N ARG A 615 -9.37 19.63 5.12
CA ARG A 615 -10.52 18.87 4.61
C ARG A 615 -10.09 17.61 3.89
N SER A 616 -8.96 17.61 3.19
CA SER A 616 -8.45 16.44 2.50
C SER A 616 -8.08 15.29 3.45
N LEU A 617 -7.79 15.58 4.72
CA LEU A 617 -7.66 14.54 5.75
C LEU A 617 -8.95 13.73 5.90
N GLN A 618 -10.13 14.34 5.67
CA GLN A 618 -11.41 13.60 5.66
C GLN A 618 -11.43 12.49 4.59
N HIS A 619 -10.83 12.72 3.42
CA HIS A 619 -10.90 11.78 2.31
C HIS A 619 -9.96 10.58 2.48
N LEU A 620 -9.02 10.68 3.42
CA LEU A 620 -8.12 9.58 3.77
C LEU A 620 -8.81 8.50 4.61
N GLU A 621 -9.95 8.83 5.23
CA GLU A 621 -10.89 7.89 5.88
C GLU A 621 -11.43 6.81 4.92
N MET A 622 -11.40 7.06 3.60
CA MET A 622 -11.97 6.18 2.57
C MET A 622 -10.94 5.23 1.93
N ALA A 623 -9.66 5.38 2.25
CA ALA A 623 -8.55 4.60 1.69
C ALA A 623 -8.36 3.25 2.37
N ASP A 624 -8.68 3.18 3.66
CA ASP A 624 -8.69 1.95 4.40
C ASP A 624 -9.99 1.21 4.06
N HIS A 625 -9.91 0.24 3.15
CA HIS A 625 -11.03 -0.57 2.67
C HIS A 625 -11.75 -1.41 3.76
N SER A 626 -11.57 -1.11 5.05
CA SER A 626 -12.37 -1.64 6.15
C SER A 626 -13.69 -0.88 6.26
N ASP A 627 -14.77 -1.51 5.80
CA ASP A 627 -16.16 -1.34 6.26
C ASP A 627 -16.46 -0.06 7.06
N ARG A 628 -16.47 1.14 6.42
CA ARG A 628 -17.04 2.39 6.96
C ARG A 628 -16.70 2.73 8.44
N ASN A 629 -15.68 2.12 9.02
CA ASN A 629 -15.39 2.20 10.45
C ASN A 629 -14.27 3.22 10.61
N GLU A 630 -14.70 4.39 11.08
CA GLU A 630 -13.91 5.59 11.31
C GLU A 630 -12.73 5.24 12.25
N SER A 631 -11.48 5.26 11.75
CA SER A 631 -10.29 4.97 12.57
C SER A 631 -10.21 5.93 13.77
N PRO A 632 -10.15 5.43 15.01
CA PRO A 632 -10.08 6.28 16.20
C PRO A 632 -8.86 7.22 16.20
N LEU A 633 -7.70 6.72 15.76
CA LEU A 633 -6.47 7.52 15.69
C LEU A 633 -6.58 8.60 14.61
N HIS A 634 -7.20 8.28 13.48
CA HIS A 634 -7.47 9.24 12.42
C HIS A 634 -8.36 10.40 12.89
N ASP A 635 -9.42 10.13 13.63
CA ASP A 635 -10.33 11.16 14.15
C ASP A 635 -9.63 12.16 15.08
N LEU A 636 -8.75 11.66 15.96
CA LEU A 636 -7.95 12.52 16.84
C LEU A 636 -6.92 13.31 16.06
N SER A 637 -6.20 12.64 15.17
CA SER A 637 -5.18 13.20 14.30
C SER A 637 -5.74 14.34 13.42
N TRP A 638 -6.91 14.14 12.83
CA TRP A 638 -7.63 15.15 12.07
C TRP A 638 -8.13 16.31 12.95
N SER A 639 -8.63 16.01 14.15
CA SER A 639 -9.03 17.05 15.11
C SER A 639 -7.85 17.91 15.55
N ALA A 640 -6.69 17.31 15.79
CA ALA A 640 -5.46 18.03 16.11
C ALA A 640 -5.01 18.92 14.93
N ALA A 641 -5.07 18.43 13.69
CA ALA A 641 -4.79 19.24 12.50
C ALA A 641 -5.70 20.49 12.41
N GLN A 642 -7.00 20.31 12.69
CA GLN A 642 -7.97 21.40 12.72
C GLN A 642 -7.68 22.41 13.81
N ILE A 643 -7.34 21.95 15.00
CA ILE A 643 -7.01 22.79 16.15
C ILE A 643 -5.76 23.62 15.86
N GLU A 644 -4.67 22.98 15.41
CA GLU A 644 -3.42 23.66 15.08
C GLU A 644 -3.62 24.69 13.96
N THR A 645 -4.40 24.35 12.93
CA THR A 645 -4.73 25.26 11.82
C THR A 645 -5.62 26.42 12.28
N ALA A 646 -6.59 26.17 13.16
CA ALA A 646 -7.43 27.21 13.74
C ALA A 646 -6.62 28.19 14.59
N ILE A 647 -5.66 27.69 15.36
CA ILE A 647 -4.73 28.50 16.13
C ILE A 647 -3.91 29.40 15.21
N ALA A 648 -3.38 28.85 14.11
CA ALA A 648 -2.63 29.63 13.12
C ALA A 648 -3.47 30.73 12.48
N PHE A 649 -4.71 30.45 12.06
CA PHE A 649 -5.65 31.46 11.55
C PHE A 649 -5.98 32.52 12.60
N SER A 650 -6.17 32.14 13.86
CA SER A 650 -6.42 33.10 14.93
C SER A 650 -5.23 34.04 15.13
N ASN A 651 -3.99 33.54 15.00
CA ASN A 651 -2.79 34.34 15.13
C ASN A 651 -2.56 35.27 13.92
N SER A 652 -3.05 34.91 12.73
CA SER A 652 -3.01 35.77 11.53
C SER A 652 -4.18 36.75 11.43
N GLY A 653 -5.10 36.75 12.41
CA GLY A 653 -6.26 37.66 12.46
C GLY A 653 -7.53 37.11 11.78
N GLU A 654 -7.47 35.92 11.18
CA GLU A 654 -8.55 35.24 10.47
C GLU A 654 -9.49 34.47 11.44
N VAL A 655 -10.01 35.16 12.46
CA VAL A 655 -10.79 34.56 13.56
C VAL A 655 -12.04 33.82 13.06
N SER A 656 -12.65 34.25 11.95
CA SER A 656 -13.82 33.57 11.37
C SER A 656 -13.46 32.15 10.88
N HIS A 657 -12.31 31.99 10.23
CA HIS A 657 -11.83 30.68 9.78
C HIS A 657 -11.46 29.79 10.98
N ALA A 658 -10.82 30.36 12.00
CA ALA A 658 -10.50 29.64 13.24
C ALA A 658 -11.77 29.08 13.92
N LYS A 659 -12.81 29.89 14.09
CA LYS A 659 -14.10 29.47 14.67
C LYS A 659 -14.74 28.35 13.84
N LYS A 660 -14.76 28.48 12.51
CA LYS A 660 -15.30 27.45 11.63
C LYS A 660 -14.57 26.11 11.75
N LEU A 661 -13.26 26.10 11.95
CA LEU A 661 -12.52 24.85 12.14
C LEU A 661 -12.78 24.20 13.50
N LEU A 662 -12.98 25.00 14.55
CA LEU A 662 -13.22 24.48 15.91
C LEU A 662 -14.66 24.01 16.14
N SER A 663 -15.67 24.79 15.75
CA SER A 663 -17.06 24.57 16.21
C SER A 663 -18.14 24.55 15.14
N ASN A 664 -17.81 24.53 13.83
CA ASN A 664 -18.72 24.66 12.68
C ASN A 664 -20.21 24.32 12.94
N GLU A 665 -21.00 25.30 13.39
CA GLU A 665 -22.38 25.09 13.81
C GLU A 665 -23.31 24.78 12.61
N GLU A 666 -22.97 25.29 11.42
CA GLU A 666 -23.73 25.08 10.18
C GLU A 666 -23.55 23.67 9.60
N GLN A 667 -22.45 22.99 9.93
CA GLN A 667 -22.13 21.65 9.45
C GLN A 667 -21.67 20.80 10.62
N ALA A 668 -22.65 20.29 11.39
CA ALA A 668 -22.48 19.55 12.65
C ALA A 668 -21.49 18.38 12.64
N ARG A 669 -20.97 17.97 11.48
CA ARG A 669 -19.98 16.88 11.33
C ARG A 669 -18.54 17.35 11.06
N ARG A 670 -18.28 18.66 10.93
CA ARG A 670 -16.99 19.15 10.41
C ARG A 670 -16.09 19.91 11.38
N GLY A 671 -16.59 20.41 12.51
CA GLY A 671 -15.74 21.08 13.50
C GLY A 671 -15.00 20.09 14.40
N ALA A 672 -13.82 20.49 14.89
CA ALA A 672 -13.01 19.67 15.80
C ALA A 672 -13.77 19.29 17.07
N LEU A 673 -14.51 20.24 17.65
CA LEU A 673 -15.32 20.02 18.86
C LEU A 673 -16.38 18.95 18.64
N GLN A 674 -17.14 19.02 17.55
CA GLN A 674 -18.17 18.03 17.23
C GLN A 674 -17.57 16.65 16.90
N ARG A 675 -16.37 16.60 16.32
CA ARG A 675 -15.68 15.33 16.08
C ARG A 675 -15.21 14.70 17.39
N LEU A 676 -14.54 15.46 18.26
CA LEU A 676 -14.07 14.98 19.56
C LEU A 676 -15.22 14.51 20.45
N ASN A 677 -16.35 15.22 20.48
CA ASN A 677 -17.51 14.76 21.25
C ASN A 677 -18.09 13.43 20.73
N ARG A 678 -18.14 13.24 19.41
CA ARG A 678 -18.55 11.94 18.82
C ARG A 678 -17.53 10.85 19.13
N TYR A 679 -16.24 11.17 19.05
CA TYR A 679 -15.16 10.26 19.42
C TYR A 679 -15.33 9.76 20.87
N ILE A 680 -15.49 10.69 21.82
CA ILE A 680 -15.71 10.36 23.23
C ILE A 680 -16.94 9.46 23.39
N GLN A 681 -18.09 9.85 22.82
CA GLN A 681 -19.33 9.09 22.94
C GLN A 681 -19.21 7.66 22.37
N ARG A 682 -18.47 7.47 21.28
CA ARG A 682 -18.30 6.14 20.66
C ARG A 682 -17.36 5.24 21.43
N HIS A 683 -16.33 5.81 22.05
CA HIS A 683 -15.21 5.05 22.60
C HIS A 683 -15.13 5.09 24.14
N GLU A 684 -16.04 5.78 24.83
CA GLU A 684 -16.05 5.88 26.30
C GLU A 684 -16.13 4.53 27.03
N SER A 685 -16.67 3.50 26.37
CA SER A 685 -16.75 2.14 26.92
C SER A 685 -15.57 1.24 26.55
N SER A 686 -14.62 1.70 25.73
CA SER A 686 -13.50 0.90 25.24
C SER A 686 -12.28 1.03 26.16
N PRO A 687 -11.92 -0.02 26.92
CA PRO A 687 -10.79 0.07 27.85
C PRO A 687 -9.45 0.35 27.15
N ALA A 688 -9.27 -0.18 25.94
CA ALA A 688 -8.08 0.03 25.12
C ALA A 688 -7.86 1.51 24.74
N LEU A 689 -8.94 2.30 24.67
CA LEU A 689 -8.91 3.69 24.20
C LEU A 689 -9.03 4.71 25.34
N ASN A 690 -9.01 4.29 26.61
CA ASN A 690 -9.22 5.17 27.76
C ASN A 690 -8.30 6.41 27.78
N ALA A 691 -7.01 6.24 27.48
CA ALA A 691 -6.04 7.34 27.45
C ALA A 691 -6.36 8.33 26.32
N LEU A 692 -6.75 7.82 25.15
CA LEU A 692 -7.15 8.62 23.99
C LEU A 692 -8.47 9.37 24.24
N VAL A 693 -9.45 8.73 24.88
CA VAL A 693 -10.72 9.38 25.32
C VAL A 693 -10.45 10.48 26.34
N THR A 694 -9.51 10.26 27.26
CA THR A 694 -9.08 11.28 28.23
C THR A 694 -8.48 12.49 27.52
N LEU A 695 -7.58 12.27 26.56
CA LEU A 695 -6.99 13.35 25.75
C LEU A 695 -8.06 14.08 24.93
N ALA A 696 -9.01 13.35 24.33
CA ALA A 696 -10.12 13.94 23.59
C ALA A 696 -10.99 14.84 24.49
N THR A 697 -11.29 14.38 25.70
CA THR A 697 -12.05 15.14 26.70
C THR A 697 -11.33 16.41 27.13
N GLU A 698 -10.02 16.32 27.35
CA GLU A 698 -9.18 17.50 27.65
C GLU A 698 -9.21 18.50 26.50
N LEU A 699 -9.04 18.04 25.25
CA LEU A 699 -9.10 18.89 24.06
C LEU A 699 -10.46 19.57 23.90
N THR A 700 -11.57 18.82 24.04
CA THR A 700 -12.94 19.35 24.00
C THR A 700 -13.11 20.49 24.98
N SER A 701 -12.77 20.27 26.26
CA SER A 701 -12.91 21.29 27.31
C SER A 701 -12.09 22.56 27.02
N ARG A 702 -10.87 22.39 26.49
CA ARG A 702 -10.00 23.53 26.13
C ARG A 702 -10.48 24.30 24.92
N ILE A 703 -11.04 23.62 23.92
CA ILE A 703 -11.64 24.26 22.75
C ILE A 703 -12.82 25.15 23.18
N GLU A 704 -13.71 24.63 24.03
CA GLU A 704 -14.86 25.37 24.55
C GLU A 704 -14.42 26.63 25.32
N GLU A 705 -13.35 26.54 26.11
CA GLU A 705 -12.77 27.68 26.81
C GLU A 705 -12.20 28.75 25.85
N ILE A 706 -11.63 28.33 24.71
CA ILE A 706 -10.85 29.19 23.81
C ILE A 706 -11.68 29.83 22.70
N ILE A 707 -12.73 29.19 22.20
CA ILE A 707 -13.62 29.77 21.17
C ILE A 707 -14.04 31.23 21.45
N PRO A 708 -14.48 31.61 22.67
CA PRO A 708 -14.83 33.00 22.97
C PRO A 708 -13.62 33.94 23.07
N LEU A 709 -12.40 33.40 23.20
CA LEU A 709 -11.15 34.13 23.44
C LEU A 709 -10.19 34.16 22.23
N LEU A 710 -10.61 33.61 21.09
CA LEU A 710 -9.80 33.62 19.87
C LEU A 710 -9.42 35.05 19.48
N GLY A 711 -8.12 35.26 19.25
CA GLY A 711 -7.52 36.57 18.94
C GLY A 711 -7.28 37.48 20.16
N ALA A 712 -7.62 37.05 21.37
CA ALA A 712 -7.49 37.86 22.60
C ALA A 712 -6.56 37.26 23.68
N ASP A 713 -6.48 35.92 23.81
CA ASP A 713 -5.67 35.26 24.85
C ASP A 713 -4.64 34.27 24.25
N HIS A 714 -3.44 34.79 23.96
CA HIS A 714 -2.35 34.00 23.39
C HIS A 714 -1.81 32.91 24.33
N ASN A 715 -1.97 33.05 25.65
CA ASN A 715 -1.45 32.05 26.61
C ASN A 715 -2.30 30.78 26.58
N LYS A 716 -3.64 30.93 26.60
CA LYS A 716 -4.54 29.77 26.48
C LYS A 716 -4.41 29.08 25.12
N ILE A 717 -4.25 29.85 24.05
CA ILE A 717 -3.98 29.34 22.70
C ILE A 717 -2.70 28.48 22.69
N ARG A 718 -1.61 28.92 23.33
CA ARG A 718 -0.37 28.13 23.43
C ARG A 718 -0.58 26.82 24.20
N LYS A 719 -1.37 26.82 25.27
CA LYS A 719 -1.71 25.59 26.02
C LYS A 719 -2.50 24.59 25.17
N LEU A 720 -3.49 25.05 24.41
CA LEU A 720 -4.23 24.18 23.49
C LEU A 720 -3.32 23.60 22.40
N ALA A 721 -2.41 24.42 21.85
CA ALA A 721 -1.41 23.92 20.90
C ALA A 721 -0.56 22.79 21.51
N ALA A 722 -0.06 22.98 22.73
CA ALA A 722 0.72 21.97 23.43
C ALA A 722 -0.05 20.65 23.63
N ILE A 723 -1.33 20.72 24.01
CA ILE A 723 -2.16 19.52 24.18
C ILE A 723 -2.43 18.84 22.84
N SER A 724 -2.78 19.60 21.79
CA SER A 724 -3.03 19.04 20.45
C SER A 724 -1.82 18.30 19.88
N ARG A 725 -0.60 18.76 20.21
CA ARG A 725 0.66 18.14 19.79
C ARG A 725 0.96 16.80 20.47
N ARG A 726 0.26 16.46 21.57
CA ARG A 726 0.32 15.13 22.22
C ARG A 726 -0.40 14.05 21.40
N VAL A 727 -1.23 14.43 20.44
CA VAL A 727 -1.92 13.47 19.56
C VAL A 727 -0.90 12.81 18.60
N PRO A 728 -0.76 11.47 18.62
CA PRO A 728 0.23 10.72 17.84
C PRO A 728 -0.01 10.76 16.32
N TRP A 729 0.97 10.26 15.56
CA TRP A 729 1.02 10.23 14.09
C TRP A 729 1.55 8.95 13.50
#